data_AF-A0AAV0LYC7-F1
#
_entry.id   AF-A0AAV0LYC7-F1
#
_cell.length_a   1.000
_cell.length_b   1.000
_cell.length_c   1.000
_cell.angle_alpha   90.00
_cell.angle_beta   90.00
_cell.angle_gamma   90.00
#
_symmetry.space_group_name_H-M   'P 1'
#
loop_
_entity.id
_entity.type
_entity.pdbx_description
1 polymer ?
#
loop_
_entity_poly.entity_id
_entity_poly.type
_entity_poly.pdbx_seq_one_letter_code
_entity_poly.pdbx_strand_id
1 'polypeptide(L)'
;MVEDDENVEAASGGEVMEVGRDGGGRSCSRDCLLTPLYWFKMLAKETHWSFVYGVLVVYGISQGFGGAFSKVGTEYYMKDVQKVQPSESQIYQGLISIPWLVKPIWGLLTDVIPILGFRRRPYFILAGLLGVASMLLLSLGGKMHLFLAVLLLISGSAGVAIADVTVDACVAQNSNVHHSLAADMQSLCALSSSIGALIGFGFSGIFVDLLGPKGVFGLLAIPAALVLSVGVLLEEPLMPNFSYKQVSHRFVEAGKAMWITLNYPEVWRPCLYMYLSLTLSVNIDEGLFYWYTDSKGGPSFSQETVGFIFSIGSIGSLLGALLYQNVLKDHPFRNLLFWTQLLSGLAGMLDLILVLRLNLRFGMPDYFFAVIDNSVTQLIGRLKWMPLLVLSSKLCPPGIEGTFFALLMSIDNLGTLSSSWGGGVLLHIMNVTRTKFDSLWLVILLRNVLRITPLLLLFLIPAGDPNASILPSEALAEEKETGTPADGDLELVSLVGFQMIDAFAESQELPMNTVQCKALFGEGYVGDAPVLLAKPQTYMNLSGESVGPLAAYYKLPLNKVVVVYDDMDLPCGVLRLQPKGGHFSHNGLKSVIYHFRGNREFARLRIGIGRPPGQMDPKAFLLQRFNATAQGRIDAALPEGVAALKSILSKGLTETARWFNQQQKYKHIRVQTLPT
;
A
#
# COMPACT_ATOMS: atom_id res chain seq x y z
N MET A 1 -67.41 -1.45 -1.86
CA MET A 1 -67.38 0.02 -1.90
C MET A 1 -66.24 0.42 -0.97
N VAL A 2 -65.18 1.03 -1.50
CA VAL A 2 -64.01 1.58 -0.75
C VAL A 2 -63.19 0.46 -0.06
N GLU A 3 -61.97 0.07 -0.47
CA GLU A 3 -60.68 0.79 -0.63
C GLU A 3 -60.00 1.08 0.75
N ASP A 4 -58.75 0.71 1.04
CA ASP A 4 -57.86 -0.33 0.42
C ASP A 4 -57.26 -1.34 1.44
N ASP A 5 -55.98 -1.50 1.83
CA ASP A 5 -54.67 -0.81 1.68
C ASP A 5 -53.51 -1.87 1.65
N GLU A 6 -52.22 -1.49 1.54
CA GLU A 6 -51.12 -2.37 1.06
C GLU A 6 -50.47 -3.43 1.99
N ASN A 7 -50.36 -4.64 1.43
CA ASN A 7 -49.30 -5.66 1.48
C ASN A 7 -47.98 -5.44 2.24
N VAL A 8 -47.52 -6.49 2.94
CA VAL A 8 -46.08 -6.79 3.21
C VAL A 8 -45.80 -8.30 3.12
N GLU A 9 -45.16 -8.78 2.05
CA GLU A 9 -44.22 -9.94 2.08
C GLU A 9 -43.49 -10.21 0.74
N ALA A 10 -42.48 -11.08 0.79
CA ALA A 10 -41.76 -11.76 -0.30
C ALA A 10 -40.83 -10.95 -1.26
N ALA A 11 -39.51 -11.14 -1.11
CA ALA A 11 -38.53 -11.47 -2.17
C ALA A 11 -37.07 -11.19 -1.72
N SER A 12 -36.22 -12.23 -1.61
CA SER A 12 -34.78 -12.09 -1.30
C SER A 12 -33.90 -12.99 -2.18
N GLY A 13 -34.21 -13.08 -3.47
CA GLY A 13 -33.38 -13.73 -4.49
C GLY A 13 -32.32 -12.78 -5.04
N GLY A 14 -31.12 -12.76 -4.46
CA GLY A 14 -30.00 -11.97 -4.97
C GLY A 14 -29.27 -12.65 -6.11
N GLU A 15 -29.56 -12.27 -7.36
CA GLU A 15 -28.80 -12.75 -8.52
C GLU A 15 -27.36 -12.24 -8.50
N VAL A 16 -26.41 -13.17 -8.60
CA VAL A 16 -24.99 -12.85 -8.84
C VAL A 16 -24.83 -12.63 -10.35
N MET A 17 -24.66 -11.37 -10.75
CA MET A 17 -24.49 -11.01 -12.15
C MET A 17 -23.12 -11.46 -12.67
N GLU A 18 -23.06 -12.65 -13.28
CA GLU A 18 -21.85 -13.14 -13.95
C GLU A 18 -21.55 -12.27 -15.17
N VAL A 19 -20.40 -11.59 -15.18
CA VAL A 19 -19.90 -10.86 -16.36
C VAL A 19 -19.32 -11.87 -17.36
N GLY A 20 -20.21 -12.47 -18.13
CA GLY A 20 -19.86 -13.40 -19.20
C GLY A 20 -19.01 -12.75 -20.30
N ARG A 21 -17.93 -13.43 -20.70
CA ARG A 21 -17.19 -13.11 -21.92
C ARG A 21 -17.90 -13.74 -23.13
N ASP A 22 -18.89 -13.05 -23.68
CA ASP A 22 -19.49 -13.42 -24.96
C ASP A 22 -19.02 -12.53 -26.13
N GLY A 23 -18.87 -13.15 -27.30
CA GLY A 23 -18.34 -12.51 -28.50
C GLY A 23 -19.40 -11.74 -29.28
N GLY A 24 -19.50 -10.43 -29.07
CA GLY A 24 -20.46 -9.55 -29.77
C GLY A 24 -19.86 -8.20 -30.19
N GLY A 25 -19.20 -8.15 -31.34
CA GLY A 25 -18.44 -6.97 -31.77
C GLY A 25 -19.30 -5.80 -32.27
N ARG A 26 -19.91 -5.00 -31.36
CA ARG A 26 -20.42 -3.61 -31.62
C ARG A 26 -20.93 -2.79 -30.38
N SER A 27 -20.27 -2.82 -29.22
CA SER A 27 -20.60 -1.91 -28.07
C SER A 27 -19.40 -1.23 -27.35
N CYS A 28 -18.16 -1.49 -27.75
CA CYS A 28 -16.98 -1.31 -26.88
C CYS A 28 -16.67 0.13 -26.39
N SER A 29 -17.21 1.18 -27.02
CA SER A 29 -16.79 2.57 -26.77
C SER A 29 -17.54 3.30 -25.64
N ARG A 30 -18.74 2.85 -25.23
CA ARG A 30 -19.49 3.52 -24.13
C ARG A 30 -19.11 2.96 -22.76
N ASP A 31 -19.03 1.65 -22.64
CA ASP A 31 -18.79 0.98 -21.36
C ASP A 31 -17.39 1.28 -20.81
N CYS A 32 -16.41 1.47 -21.71
CA CYS A 32 -15.03 1.84 -21.39
C CYS A 32 -14.88 3.28 -20.82
N LEU A 33 -15.83 4.18 -21.08
CA LEU A 33 -15.83 5.55 -20.52
C LEU A 33 -16.46 5.60 -19.13
N LEU A 34 -17.40 4.70 -18.84
CA LEU A 34 -18.08 4.62 -17.54
C LEU A 34 -17.33 3.75 -16.52
N THR A 35 -16.36 2.92 -16.96
CA THR A 35 -15.62 2.00 -16.09
C THR A 35 -15.02 2.66 -14.84
N PRO A 36 -14.39 3.87 -14.92
CA PRO A 36 -13.88 4.54 -13.73
C PRO A 36 -14.99 4.92 -12.74
N LEU A 37 -16.14 5.39 -13.22
CA LEU A 37 -17.27 5.78 -12.37
C LEU A 37 -17.89 4.58 -11.65
N TYR A 38 -17.97 3.41 -12.32
CA TYR A 38 -18.38 2.16 -11.67
C TYR A 38 -17.37 1.70 -10.62
N TRP A 39 -16.07 1.84 -10.88
CA TRP A 39 -15.00 1.51 -9.93
C TRP A 39 -15.01 2.42 -8.70
N PHE A 40 -15.15 3.74 -8.87
CA PHE A 40 -15.36 4.69 -7.78
C PHE A 40 -16.61 4.36 -6.95
N LYS A 41 -17.73 4.03 -7.60
CA LYS A 41 -18.98 3.65 -6.92
C LYS A 41 -18.87 2.31 -6.17
N MET A 42 -18.07 1.38 -6.68
CA MET A 42 -17.76 0.11 -6.03
C MET A 42 -16.93 0.34 -4.75
N LEU A 43 -15.81 1.06 -4.84
CA LEU A 43 -15.02 1.43 -3.66
C LEU A 43 -15.86 2.17 -2.61
N ALA A 44 -16.61 3.20 -3.01
CA ALA A 44 -17.45 3.98 -2.08
C ALA A 44 -18.59 3.17 -1.43
N LYS A 45 -18.98 2.02 -2.01
CA LYS A 45 -19.95 1.09 -1.42
C LYS A 45 -19.28 0.14 -0.43
N GLU A 46 -18.11 -0.40 -0.76
CA GLU A 46 -17.45 -1.43 0.05
C GLU A 46 -16.67 -0.84 1.23
N THR A 47 -15.97 0.29 1.06
CA THR A 47 -15.15 0.95 2.12
C THR A 47 -15.81 2.21 2.70
N HIS A 48 -17.11 2.40 2.44
CA HIS A 48 -17.88 3.63 2.70
C HIS A 48 -17.42 4.90 1.92
N TRP A 49 -18.36 5.80 1.66
CA TRP A 49 -18.13 6.97 0.79
C TRP A 49 -17.26 8.05 1.46
N SER A 50 -17.32 8.19 2.79
CA SER A 50 -16.59 9.24 3.50
C SER A 50 -15.07 8.99 3.54
N PHE A 51 -14.64 7.72 3.47
CA PHE A 51 -13.25 7.35 3.23
C PHE A 51 -12.79 7.73 1.82
N VAL A 52 -13.57 7.39 0.78
CA VAL A 52 -13.24 7.73 -0.62
C VAL A 52 -13.19 9.25 -0.82
N TYR A 53 -14.10 9.99 -0.18
CA TYR A 53 -14.05 11.45 -0.10
C TYR A 53 -12.77 11.95 0.58
N GLY A 54 -12.37 11.35 1.71
CA GLY A 54 -11.11 11.64 2.40
C GLY A 54 -9.88 11.47 1.51
N VAL A 55 -9.79 10.34 0.79
CA VAL A 55 -8.69 10.08 -0.15
C VAL A 55 -8.68 11.10 -1.30
N LEU A 56 -9.84 11.41 -1.89
CA LEU A 56 -9.95 12.40 -2.97
C LEU A 56 -9.55 13.81 -2.52
N VAL A 57 -9.95 14.23 -1.32
CA VAL A 57 -9.58 15.53 -0.77
C VAL A 57 -8.09 15.59 -0.44
N VAL A 58 -7.54 14.61 0.28
CA VAL A 58 -6.16 14.69 0.75
C VAL A 58 -5.17 14.48 -0.40
N TYR A 59 -5.29 13.39 -1.15
CA TYR A 59 -4.35 13.10 -2.24
C TYR A 59 -4.59 13.99 -3.46
N GLY A 60 -5.85 14.15 -3.90
CA GLY A 60 -6.17 14.93 -5.09
C GLY A 60 -6.13 16.43 -4.88
N ILE A 61 -6.87 16.94 -3.89
CA ILE A 61 -7.06 18.39 -3.72
C ILE A 61 -5.95 19.03 -2.87
N SER A 62 -5.53 18.39 -1.78
CA SER A 62 -4.50 18.94 -0.88
C SER A 62 -3.09 18.72 -1.42
N GLN A 63 -2.71 17.48 -1.73
CA GLN A 63 -1.37 17.19 -2.26
C GLN A 63 -1.22 17.51 -3.75
N GLY A 64 -2.10 16.96 -4.61
CA GLY A 64 -2.01 17.16 -6.06
C GLY A 64 -2.21 18.61 -6.46
N PHE A 65 -3.44 19.11 -6.34
CA PHE A 65 -3.79 20.48 -6.73
C PHE A 65 -3.12 21.52 -5.81
N GLY A 66 -3.24 21.34 -4.50
CA GLY A 66 -2.68 22.25 -3.49
C GLY A 66 -1.16 22.27 -3.49
N GLY A 67 -0.48 21.14 -3.67
CA GLY A 67 0.99 21.10 -3.81
C GLY A 67 1.48 21.81 -5.08
N ALA A 68 0.77 21.66 -6.20
CA ALA A 68 1.10 22.36 -7.45
C ALA A 68 0.91 23.88 -7.37
N PHE A 69 -0.15 24.34 -6.69
CA PHE A 69 -0.34 25.76 -6.38
C PHE A 69 0.68 26.27 -5.36
N SER A 70 1.00 25.47 -4.33
CA SER A 70 1.98 25.82 -3.29
C SER A 70 3.40 25.89 -3.83
N LYS A 71 3.80 25.02 -4.78
CA LYS A 71 5.11 25.08 -5.43
C LYS A 71 5.29 26.41 -6.16
N VAL A 72 4.47 26.65 -7.18
CA VAL A 72 4.59 27.85 -8.04
C VAL A 72 4.33 29.13 -7.25
N GLY A 73 3.38 29.10 -6.31
CA GLY A 73 3.13 30.20 -5.38
C GLY A 73 4.34 30.53 -4.49
N THR A 74 5.00 29.53 -3.89
CA THR A 74 6.18 29.76 -3.05
C THR A 74 7.40 30.19 -3.88
N GLU A 75 7.66 29.57 -5.03
CA GLU A 75 8.75 29.93 -5.95
C GLU A 75 8.70 31.43 -6.32
N TYR A 76 7.56 31.92 -6.83
CA TYR A 76 7.40 33.34 -7.16
C TYR A 76 7.28 34.25 -5.92
N TYR A 77 6.78 33.77 -4.78
CA TYR A 77 6.77 34.55 -3.54
C TYR A 77 8.19 34.81 -3.01
N MET A 78 9.05 33.78 -2.99
CA MET A 78 10.44 33.90 -2.57
C MET A 78 11.22 34.80 -3.54
N LYS A 79 11.08 34.57 -4.85
CA LYS A 79 11.74 35.37 -5.89
C LYS A 79 11.30 36.83 -5.89
N ASP A 80 10.01 37.13 -6.03
CA ASP A 80 9.57 38.48 -6.41
C ASP A 80 9.04 39.30 -5.23
N VAL A 81 8.46 38.65 -4.21
CA VAL A 81 7.91 39.33 -3.01
C VAL A 81 8.97 39.46 -1.91
N GLN A 82 9.57 38.35 -1.46
CA GLN A 82 10.60 38.35 -0.40
C GLN A 82 12.02 38.65 -0.91
N LYS A 83 12.25 38.46 -2.20
CA LYS A 83 13.45 38.89 -2.94
C LYS A 83 14.77 38.16 -2.59
N VAL A 84 14.67 36.96 -2.03
CA VAL A 84 15.80 36.10 -1.62
C VAL A 84 16.59 35.55 -2.80
N GLN A 85 17.86 35.19 -2.58
CA GLN A 85 18.74 34.51 -3.55
C GLN A 85 18.23 33.08 -3.85
N PRO A 86 18.52 32.49 -5.03
CA PRO A 86 18.13 31.11 -5.33
C PRO A 86 18.70 30.10 -4.32
N SER A 87 19.94 30.30 -3.85
CA SER A 87 20.57 29.48 -2.81
C SER A 87 19.85 29.57 -1.45
N GLU A 88 19.33 30.74 -1.10
CA GLU A 88 18.56 30.95 0.14
C GLU A 88 17.16 30.32 -0.01
N SER A 89 16.51 30.53 -1.15
CA SER A 89 15.22 29.92 -1.50
C SER A 89 15.27 28.39 -1.38
N GLN A 90 16.30 27.75 -1.95
CA GLN A 90 16.53 26.30 -1.90
C GLN A 90 16.70 25.77 -0.45
N ILE A 91 17.22 26.59 0.47
CA ILE A 91 17.32 26.25 1.90
C ILE A 91 15.95 26.42 2.58
N TYR A 92 15.19 27.48 2.26
CA TYR A 92 13.84 27.70 2.79
C TYR A 92 12.84 26.63 2.34
N GLN A 93 12.89 26.16 1.08
CA GLN A 93 12.10 25.01 0.62
C GLN A 93 12.42 23.75 1.46
N GLY A 94 13.70 23.50 1.73
CA GLY A 94 14.13 22.42 2.63
C GLY A 94 13.55 22.56 4.04
N LEU A 95 13.53 23.76 4.61
CA LEU A 95 12.89 24.04 5.91
C LEU A 95 11.37 23.80 5.86
N ILE A 96 10.68 24.21 4.80
CA ILE A 96 9.24 24.00 4.59
C ILE A 96 8.90 22.50 4.51
N SER A 97 9.83 21.65 4.07
CA SER A 97 9.66 20.19 4.04
C SER A 97 9.80 19.48 5.40
N ILE A 98 10.29 20.13 6.46
CA ILE A 98 10.55 19.49 7.77
C ILE A 98 9.35 18.72 8.36
N PRO A 99 8.07 19.13 8.23
CA PRO A 99 6.95 18.34 8.76
C PRO A 99 6.82 16.94 8.14
N TRP A 100 7.38 16.72 6.96
CA TRP A 100 7.42 15.44 6.24
C TRP A 100 8.58 14.53 6.69
N LEU A 101 9.57 15.09 7.40
CA LEU A 101 10.63 14.33 8.06
C LEU A 101 10.13 13.62 9.33
N VAL A 102 9.03 14.08 9.92
CA VAL A 102 8.48 13.57 11.19
C VAL A 102 7.19 12.77 11.01
N LYS A 103 6.95 12.18 9.82
CA LYS A 103 5.77 11.33 9.55
C LYS A 103 5.55 10.22 10.60
N PRO A 104 6.58 9.49 11.09
CA PRO A 104 6.41 8.50 12.17
C PRO A 104 5.80 9.06 13.45
N ILE A 105 6.09 10.32 13.79
CA ILE A 105 5.53 10.96 14.98
C ILE A 105 4.04 11.23 14.76
N TRP A 106 3.63 11.73 13.59
CA TRP A 106 2.22 11.89 13.24
C TRP A 106 1.48 10.55 13.19
N GLY A 107 2.11 9.50 12.64
CA GLY A 107 1.56 8.14 12.59
C GLY A 107 1.25 7.62 13.99
N LEU A 108 2.28 7.52 14.84
CA LEU A 108 2.15 7.11 16.24
C LEU A 108 1.14 7.95 17.01
N LEU A 109 1.09 9.28 16.81
CA LEU A 109 0.08 10.13 17.44
C LEU A 109 -1.34 9.71 17.03
N THR A 110 -1.60 9.57 15.73
CA THR A 110 -2.95 9.18 15.25
C THR A 110 -3.34 7.74 15.61
N ASP A 111 -2.37 6.82 15.70
CA ASP A 111 -2.62 5.41 16.04
C ASP A 111 -2.83 5.19 17.55
N VAL A 112 -2.03 5.88 18.38
CA VAL A 112 -1.96 5.64 19.83
C VAL A 112 -2.81 6.62 20.65
N ILE A 113 -3.03 7.86 20.18
CA ILE A 113 -3.74 8.89 20.95
C ILE A 113 -5.09 9.23 20.30
N PRO A 114 -6.21 8.63 20.75
CA PRO A 114 -7.53 9.16 20.44
C PRO A 114 -7.72 10.53 21.11
N ILE A 115 -8.35 11.45 20.40
CA ILE A 115 -8.74 12.77 20.90
C ILE A 115 -10.27 12.83 20.87
N LEU A 116 -10.90 13.22 21.99
CA LEU A 116 -12.37 13.20 22.16
C LEU A 116 -13.02 11.83 21.85
N GLY A 117 -12.28 10.73 21.98
CA GLY A 117 -12.75 9.37 21.71
C GLY A 117 -12.62 8.89 20.27
N PHE A 118 -12.07 9.70 19.35
CA PHE A 118 -11.82 9.35 17.94
C PHE A 118 -10.30 9.35 17.66
N ARG A 119 -9.80 8.46 16.80
CA ARG A 119 -8.37 8.36 16.42
C ARG A 119 -8.00 9.13 15.16
N ARG A 120 -8.92 9.28 14.19
CA ARG A 120 -8.61 9.88 12.87
C ARG A 120 -9.26 11.24 12.68
N ARG A 121 -10.57 11.35 12.96
CA ARG A 121 -11.35 12.60 12.76
C ARG A 121 -10.70 13.87 13.36
N PRO A 122 -10.14 13.86 14.59
CA PRO A 122 -9.60 15.08 15.20
C PRO A 122 -8.34 15.58 14.49
N TYR A 123 -7.51 14.68 13.95
CA TYR A 123 -6.27 15.05 13.27
C TYR A 123 -6.53 15.74 11.94
N PHE A 124 -7.56 15.32 11.19
CA PHE A 124 -8.04 16.06 10.01
C PHE A 124 -8.58 17.45 10.35
N ILE A 125 -9.32 17.61 11.45
CA ILE A 125 -9.81 18.92 11.91
C ILE A 125 -8.63 19.82 12.29
N LEU A 126 -7.67 19.31 13.07
CA LEU A 126 -6.46 20.05 13.47
C LEU A 126 -5.60 20.44 12.26
N ALA A 127 -5.35 19.50 11.34
CA ALA A 127 -4.63 19.71 10.09
C ALA A 127 -5.28 20.80 9.22
N GLY A 128 -6.60 20.71 9.04
CA GLY A 128 -7.37 21.67 8.25
C GLY A 128 -7.39 23.06 8.88
N LEU A 129 -7.63 23.17 10.19
CA LEU A 129 -7.56 24.45 10.91
C LEU A 129 -6.17 25.09 10.82
N LEU A 130 -5.10 24.29 11.02
CA LEU A 130 -3.72 24.75 10.92
C LEU A 130 -3.41 25.26 9.51
N GLY A 131 -3.80 24.50 8.48
CA GLY A 131 -3.64 24.89 7.07
C GLY A 131 -4.39 26.17 6.72
N VAL A 132 -5.69 26.25 7.04
CA VAL A 132 -6.54 27.43 6.78
C VAL A 132 -5.97 28.68 7.46
N ALA A 133 -5.64 28.60 8.76
CA ALA A 133 -5.07 29.72 9.49
C ALA A 133 -3.74 30.18 8.88
N SER A 134 -2.84 29.23 8.57
CA SER A 134 -1.51 29.54 8.01
C SER A 134 -1.60 30.21 6.63
N MET A 135 -2.44 29.67 5.75
CA MET A 135 -2.64 30.17 4.39
C MET A 135 -3.33 31.54 4.36
N LEU A 136 -4.39 31.74 5.15
CA LEU A 136 -5.07 33.03 5.24
C LEU A 136 -4.18 34.11 5.87
N LEU A 137 -3.41 33.80 6.92
CA LEU A 137 -2.47 34.75 7.51
C LEU A 137 -1.37 35.17 6.52
N LEU A 138 -0.86 34.25 5.70
CA LEU A 138 0.16 34.54 4.69
C LEU A 138 -0.38 35.34 3.50
N SER A 139 -1.65 35.10 3.13
CA SER A 139 -2.36 35.82 2.07
C SER A 139 -2.75 37.25 2.48
N LEU A 140 -3.41 37.39 3.64
CA LEU A 140 -3.97 38.66 4.14
C LEU A 140 -2.92 39.54 4.83
N GLY A 141 -1.81 38.96 5.30
CA GLY A 141 -0.73 39.69 5.92
C GLY A 141 -0.10 40.72 4.98
N GLY A 142 0.26 41.89 5.50
CA GLY A 142 0.88 42.99 4.76
C GLY A 142 2.35 42.73 4.37
N LYS A 143 3.25 43.66 4.65
CA LYS A 143 4.70 43.40 4.50
C LYS A 143 5.17 42.47 5.63
N MET A 144 5.12 41.16 5.39
CA MET A 144 5.54 40.13 6.36
C MET A 144 7.04 39.89 6.28
N HIS A 145 7.69 39.79 7.44
CA HIS A 145 9.11 39.43 7.53
C HIS A 145 9.32 37.97 7.10
N LEU A 146 10.40 37.72 6.33
CA LEU A 146 10.73 36.42 5.74
C LEU A 146 10.64 35.25 6.73
N PHE A 147 11.21 35.40 7.93
CA PHE A 147 11.13 34.38 8.99
C PHE A 147 9.70 33.97 9.34
N LEU A 148 8.78 34.94 9.46
CA LEU A 148 7.38 34.66 9.78
C LEU A 148 6.64 34.02 8.59
N ALA A 149 6.97 34.42 7.36
CA ALA A 149 6.42 33.79 6.17
C ALA A 149 6.87 32.32 6.03
N VAL A 150 8.15 32.02 6.26
CA VAL A 150 8.68 30.65 6.29
C VAL A 150 8.03 29.83 7.42
N LEU A 151 7.84 30.41 8.61
CA LEU A 151 7.15 29.74 9.72
C LEU A 151 5.68 29.39 9.38
N LEU A 152 4.96 30.28 8.69
CA LEU A 152 3.60 30.01 8.21
C LEU A 152 3.56 28.96 7.10
N LEU A 153 4.56 28.94 6.21
CA LEU A 153 4.70 27.90 5.18
C LEU A 153 5.01 26.52 5.79
N ILE A 154 5.88 26.45 6.81
CA ILE A 154 6.12 25.24 7.62
C ILE A 154 4.82 24.79 8.30
N SER A 155 4.08 25.72 8.89
CA SER A 155 2.80 25.45 9.57
C SER A 155 1.73 24.91 8.61
N GLY A 156 1.61 25.49 7.41
CA GLY A 156 0.73 24.98 6.35
C GLY A 156 1.15 23.60 5.83
N SER A 157 2.46 23.41 5.60
CA SER A 157 3.07 22.13 5.22
C SER A 157 2.82 21.03 6.27
N ALA A 158 2.85 21.38 7.56
CA ALA A 158 2.48 20.48 8.65
C ALA A 158 1.00 20.07 8.60
N GLY A 159 0.09 20.99 8.25
CA GLY A 159 -1.31 20.65 8.00
C GLY A 159 -1.45 19.57 6.91
N VAL A 160 -0.76 19.72 5.78
CA VAL A 160 -0.78 18.71 4.70
C VAL A 160 -0.16 17.39 5.16
N ALA A 161 1.00 17.41 5.83
CA ALA A 161 1.69 16.22 6.31
C ALA A 161 0.90 15.42 7.37
N ILE A 162 0.17 16.11 8.26
CA ILE A 162 -0.71 15.44 9.24
C ILE A 162 -1.89 14.78 8.54
N ALA A 163 -2.52 15.47 7.58
CA ALA A 163 -3.67 14.93 6.83
C ALA A 163 -3.28 13.73 5.95
N ASP A 164 -2.11 13.81 5.30
CA ASP A 164 -1.45 12.72 4.57
C ASP A 164 -1.28 11.46 5.45
N VAL A 165 -0.58 11.58 6.58
CA VAL A 165 -0.35 10.41 7.46
C VAL A 165 -1.65 9.88 8.07
N THR A 166 -2.62 10.76 8.36
CA THR A 166 -3.93 10.34 8.86
C THR A 166 -4.73 9.57 7.80
N VAL A 167 -4.66 9.96 6.51
CA VAL A 167 -5.36 9.24 5.44
C VAL A 167 -4.64 7.94 5.07
N ASP A 168 -3.31 7.90 5.10
CA ASP A 168 -2.54 6.66 4.92
C ASP A 168 -2.88 5.62 5.99
N ALA A 169 -3.02 6.05 7.25
CA ALA A 169 -3.45 5.17 8.33
C ALA A 169 -4.90 4.68 8.15
N CYS A 170 -5.78 5.47 7.54
CA CYS A 170 -7.11 5.02 7.10
C CYS A 170 -7.06 4.04 5.90
N VAL A 171 -6.16 4.26 4.93
CA VAL A 171 -5.97 3.39 3.76
C VAL A 171 -5.42 2.03 4.20
N ALA A 172 -4.45 2.00 5.10
CA ALA A 172 -3.92 0.78 5.70
C ALA A 172 -5.02 0.02 6.47
N GLN A 173 -5.80 0.71 7.32
CA GLN A 173 -6.91 0.09 8.05
C GLN A 173 -7.97 -0.50 7.11
N ASN A 174 -8.39 0.21 6.06
CA ASN A 174 -9.34 -0.35 5.10
C ASN A 174 -8.73 -1.49 4.26
N SER A 175 -7.44 -1.42 3.92
CA SER A 175 -6.72 -2.51 3.22
C SER A 175 -6.62 -3.79 4.07
N ASN A 176 -6.57 -3.66 5.39
CA ASN A 176 -6.56 -4.79 6.33
C ASN A 176 -7.95 -5.37 6.61
N VAL A 177 -9.04 -4.64 6.32
CA VAL A 177 -10.42 -5.16 6.37
C VAL A 177 -10.86 -5.72 5.01
N HIS A 178 -10.46 -5.07 3.91
CA HIS A 178 -10.86 -5.39 2.53
C HIS A 178 -9.63 -5.75 1.69
N HIS A 179 -8.91 -6.82 2.05
CA HIS A 179 -7.66 -7.24 1.39
C HIS A 179 -7.73 -7.30 -0.14
N SER A 180 -8.86 -7.73 -0.71
CA SER A 180 -9.08 -7.81 -2.15
C SER A 180 -9.13 -6.45 -2.87
N LEU A 181 -9.34 -5.35 -2.13
CA LEU A 181 -9.43 -3.98 -2.64
C LEU A 181 -8.21 -3.12 -2.25
N ALA A 182 -7.20 -3.68 -1.57
CA ALA A 182 -6.00 -2.95 -1.15
C ALA A 182 -5.24 -2.33 -2.34
N ALA A 183 -5.16 -3.06 -3.45
CA ALA A 183 -4.55 -2.55 -4.70
C ALA A 183 -5.38 -1.42 -5.34
N ASP A 184 -6.71 -1.49 -5.27
CA ASP A 184 -7.61 -0.46 -5.78
C ASP A 184 -7.51 0.83 -4.94
N MET A 185 -7.43 0.72 -3.60
CA MET A 185 -7.25 1.86 -2.71
C MET A 185 -5.90 2.58 -2.94
N GLN A 186 -4.81 1.83 -3.12
CA GLN A 186 -3.51 2.42 -3.47
C GLN A 186 -3.53 3.07 -4.87
N SER A 187 -4.22 2.44 -5.83
CA SER A 187 -4.44 3.00 -7.16
C SER A 187 -5.26 4.30 -7.12
N LEU A 188 -6.25 4.38 -6.21
CA LEU A 188 -7.05 5.58 -5.98
C LEU A 188 -6.20 6.75 -5.46
N CYS A 189 -5.35 6.53 -4.45
CA CYS A 189 -4.43 7.55 -3.94
C CYS A 189 -3.52 8.09 -5.06
N ALA A 190 -2.86 7.19 -5.80
CA ALA A 190 -1.93 7.55 -6.87
C ALA A 190 -2.61 8.27 -8.05
N LEU A 191 -3.79 7.80 -8.48
CA LEU A 191 -4.57 8.41 -9.57
C LEU A 191 -5.10 9.79 -9.16
N SER A 192 -5.67 9.89 -7.94
CA SER A 192 -6.21 11.14 -7.38
C SER A 192 -5.14 12.23 -7.34
N SER A 193 -3.96 11.92 -6.76
CA SER A 193 -2.81 12.82 -6.71
C SER A 193 -2.33 13.26 -8.10
N SER A 194 -2.25 12.32 -9.05
CA SER A 194 -1.79 12.62 -10.42
C SER A 194 -2.73 13.53 -11.19
N ILE A 195 -4.05 13.32 -11.08
CA ILE A 195 -5.08 14.19 -11.68
C ILE A 195 -5.06 15.57 -11.01
N GLY A 196 -4.96 15.60 -9.67
CA GLY A 196 -4.84 16.84 -8.90
C GLY A 196 -3.66 17.69 -9.33
N ALA A 197 -2.46 17.09 -9.48
CA ALA A 197 -1.25 17.78 -9.92
C ALA A 197 -1.35 18.31 -11.35
N LEU A 198 -1.91 17.52 -12.28
CA LEU A 198 -2.12 17.94 -13.68
C LEU A 198 -2.98 19.20 -13.78
N ILE A 199 -4.13 19.20 -13.08
CA ILE A 199 -5.05 20.35 -13.00
C ILE A 199 -4.37 21.51 -12.26
N GLY A 200 -3.72 21.22 -11.13
CA GLY A 200 -3.05 22.20 -10.28
C GLY A 200 -2.00 23.01 -11.04
N PHE A 201 -1.07 22.35 -11.73
CA PHE A 201 -0.05 23.05 -12.54
C PHE A 201 -0.64 23.72 -13.78
N GLY A 202 -1.71 23.17 -14.37
CA GLY A 202 -2.42 23.77 -15.51
C GLY A 202 -3.06 25.12 -15.19
N PHE A 203 -3.34 25.42 -13.91
CA PHE A 203 -3.92 26.69 -13.47
C PHE A 203 -3.03 27.53 -12.55
N SER A 204 -2.07 26.95 -11.82
CA SER A 204 -1.32 27.69 -10.79
C SER A 204 -0.54 28.88 -11.36
N GLY A 205 0.10 28.71 -12.52
CA GLY A 205 0.79 29.80 -13.21
C GLY A 205 -0.11 30.99 -13.55
N ILE A 206 -1.34 30.71 -14.01
CA ILE A 206 -2.36 31.72 -14.35
C ILE A 206 -2.83 32.45 -13.09
N PHE A 207 -3.10 31.73 -11.99
CA PHE A 207 -3.50 32.35 -10.74
C PHE A 207 -2.38 33.13 -10.04
N VAL A 208 -1.10 32.74 -10.21
CA VAL A 208 0.04 33.54 -9.73
C VAL A 208 0.18 34.85 -10.53
N ASP A 209 -0.13 34.88 -11.83
CA ASP A 209 -0.17 36.14 -12.59
C ASP A 209 -1.36 37.01 -12.18
N LEU A 210 -2.59 36.45 -12.21
CA LEU A 210 -3.82 37.21 -11.97
C LEU A 210 -3.99 37.72 -10.53
N LEU A 211 -3.57 36.96 -9.52
CA LEU A 211 -3.78 37.30 -8.09
C LEU A 211 -2.48 37.57 -7.32
N GLY A 212 -1.32 37.42 -7.97
CA GLY A 212 -0.03 37.38 -7.32
C GLY A 212 0.19 36.13 -6.45
N PRO A 213 1.44 35.84 -6.04
CA PRO A 213 1.75 34.70 -5.16
C PRO A 213 0.94 34.66 -3.86
N LYS A 214 0.57 35.84 -3.33
CA LYS A 214 -0.25 35.94 -2.11
C LYS A 214 -1.70 35.52 -2.30
N GLY A 215 -2.34 35.92 -3.39
CA GLY A 215 -3.71 35.48 -3.68
C GLY A 215 -3.81 33.97 -3.88
N VAL A 216 -2.74 33.35 -4.39
CA VAL A 216 -2.58 31.90 -4.45
C VAL A 216 -2.52 31.25 -3.06
N PHE A 217 -1.83 31.83 -2.07
CA PHE A 217 -1.96 31.36 -0.68
C PHE A 217 -3.40 31.52 -0.15
N GLY A 218 -4.13 32.57 -0.54
CA GLY A 218 -5.55 32.73 -0.23
C GLY A 218 -6.41 31.58 -0.78
N LEU A 219 -6.16 31.15 -2.02
CA LEU A 219 -6.82 29.98 -2.62
C LEU A 219 -6.43 28.66 -1.94
N LEU A 220 -5.21 28.53 -1.42
CA LEU A 220 -4.75 27.33 -0.70
C LEU A 220 -5.46 27.11 0.65
N ALA A 221 -6.18 28.11 1.16
CA ALA A 221 -7.12 27.90 2.26
C ALA A 221 -8.30 26.98 1.87
N ILE A 222 -8.65 26.85 0.58
CA ILE A 222 -9.77 26.00 0.12
C ILE A 222 -9.43 24.50 0.26
N PRO A 223 -8.29 23.98 -0.26
CA PRO A 223 -7.83 22.63 0.05
C PRO A 223 -7.74 22.32 1.56
N ALA A 224 -7.25 23.27 2.37
CA ALA A 224 -7.16 23.09 3.82
C ALA A 224 -8.54 23.05 4.51
N ALA A 225 -9.50 23.86 4.05
CA ALA A 225 -10.89 23.82 4.52
C ALA A 225 -11.59 22.51 4.12
N LEU A 226 -11.25 21.93 2.96
CA LEU A 226 -11.76 20.62 2.56
C LEU A 226 -11.16 19.50 3.43
N VAL A 227 -9.88 19.57 3.79
CA VAL A 227 -9.25 18.67 4.77
C VAL A 227 -9.96 18.76 6.13
N LEU A 228 -10.36 19.96 6.57
CA LEU A 228 -11.17 20.14 7.78
C LEU A 228 -12.52 19.40 7.66
N SER A 229 -13.23 19.53 6.52
CA SER A 229 -14.50 18.82 6.31
C SER A 229 -14.34 17.30 6.18
N VAL A 230 -13.18 16.76 5.82
CA VAL A 230 -12.90 15.30 5.96
C VAL A 230 -13.02 14.88 7.42
N GLY A 231 -12.44 15.61 8.37
CA GLY A 231 -12.56 15.27 9.79
C GLY A 231 -13.99 15.33 10.34
N VAL A 232 -14.82 16.22 9.77
CA VAL A 232 -16.25 16.31 10.10
C VAL A 232 -17.05 15.16 9.49
N LEU A 233 -16.81 14.82 8.22
CA LEU A 233 -17.61 13.85 7.44
C LEU A 233 -17.13 12.40 7.53
N LEU A 234 -15.87 12.15 7.91
CA LEU A 234 -15.33 10.80 8.08
C LEU A 234 -16.11 10.07 9.17
N GLU A 235 -16.56 8.86 8.83
CA GLU A 235 -17.23 7.98 9.79
C GLU A 235 -16.19 7.18 10.56
N GLU A 236 -16.27 7.23 11.89
CA GLU A 236 -15.33 6.55 12.78
C GLU A 236 -16.06 6.14 14.08
N PRO A 237 -15.93 4.89 14.56
CA PRO A 237 -16.55 4.47 15.81
C PRO A 237 -15.88 5.13 17.02
N LEU A 238 -16.71 5.54 17.99
CA LEU A 238 -16.26 6.14 19.25
C LEU A 238 -15.63 5.10 20.18
N MET A 239 -14.47 5.42 20.77
CA MET A 239 -13.82 4.61 21.81
C MET A 239 -13.98 5.27 23.20
N PRO A 240 -15.02 4.93 23.98
CA PRO A 240 -15.34 5.65 25.23
C PRO A 240 -14.35 5.40 26.38
N ASN A 241 -13.68 4.25 26.43
CA ASN A 241 -12.88 3.80 27.59
C ASN A 241 -11.38 3.67 27.29
N PHE A 242 -10.75 4.70 26.70
CA PHE A 242 -9.32 4.66 26.41
C PHE A 242 -8.44 5.07 27.62
N SER A 243 -7.48 4.22 27.98
CA SER A 243 -6.55 4.48 29.10
C SER A 243 -5.29 5.23 28.65
N TYR A 244 -5.32 6.57 28.76
CA TYR A 244 -4.17 7.43 28.43
C TYR A 244 -2.88 7.08 29.20
N LYS A 245 -2.96 6.37 30.33
CA LYS A 245 -1.80 5.85 31.07
C LYS A 245 -0.97 4.83 30.28
N GLN A 246 -1.54 4.18 29.25
CA GLN A 246 -0.84 3.23 28.38
C GLN A 246 -0.17 3.87 27.16
N VAL A 247 -0.40 5.16 26.89
CA VAL A 247 0.13 5.84 25.69
C VAL A 247 1.66 5.78 25.62
N SER A 248 2.35 6.12 26.71
CA SER A 248 3.81 6.09 26.78
C SER A 248 4.38 4.68 26.57
N HIS A 249 3.67 3.65 27.04
CA HIS A 249 4.07 2.25 26.84
C HIS A 249 4.03 1.89 25.34
N ARG A 250 2.91 2.14 24.67
CA ARG A 250 2.71 1.86 23.24
C ARG A 250 3.68 2.64 22.34
N PHE A 251 3.97 3.90 22.68
CA PHE A 251 5.01 4.68 21.99
C PHE A 251 6.41 4.06 22.12
N VAL A 252 6.76 3.54 23.30
CA VAL A 252 8.05 2.88 23.54
C VAL A 252 8.10 1.49 22.88
N GLU A 253 7.00 0.75 22.86
CA GLU A 253 6.89 -0.56 22.17
C GLU A 253 7.07 -0.40 20.66
N ALA A 254 6.28 0.47 20.01
CA ALA A 254 6.41 0.71 18.58
C ALA A 254 7.79 1.30 18.21
N GLY A 255 8.35 2.17 19.06
CA GLY A 255 9.72 2.69 18.91
C GLY A 255 10.78 1.58 18.96
N LYS A 256 10.64 0.60 19.86
CA LYS A 256 11.53 -0.58 19.93
C LYS A 256 11.38 -1.47 18.71
N ALA A 257 10.15 -1.80 18.30
CA ALA A 257 9.89 -2.67 17.15
C ALA A 257 10.46 -2.06 15.85
N MET A 258 10.25 -0.76 15.61
CA MET A 258 10.89 -0.04 14.50
C MET A 258 12.42 -0.09 14.59
N TRP A 259 13.00 0.08 15.78
CA TRP A 259 14.45 0.03 15.97
C TRP A 259 15.03 -1.37 15.71
N ILE A 260 14.41 -2.43 16.23
CA ILE A 260 14.81 -3.82 15.97
C ILE A 260 14.75 -4.10 14.47
N THR A 261 13.61 -3.79 13.84
CA THR A 261 13.40 -3.96 12.39
C THR A 261 14.47 -3.25 11.56
N LEU A 262 14.80 -1.99 11.90
CA LEU A 262 15.79 -1.22 11.17
C LEU A 262 17.21 -1.81 11.29
N ASN A 263 17.53 -2.58 12.32
CA ASN A 263 18.85 -3.20 12.46
C ASN A 263 19.06 -4.43 11.54
N TYR A 264 18.00 -5.02 10.96
CA TYR A 264 18.16 -6.14 10.02
C TYR A 264 18.93 -5.69 8.76
N PRO A 265 19.96 -6.43 8.31
CA PRO A 265 20.80 -6.05 7.17
C PRO A 265 20.03 -5.82 5.86
N GLU A 266 18.97 -6.59 5.63
CA GLU A 266 18.15 -6.46 4.41
C GLU A 266 17.14 -5.30 4.48
N VAL A 267 17.07 -4.60 5.62
CA VAL A 267 16.25 -3.39 5.83
C VAL A 267 17.12 -2.13 5.76
N TRP A 268 18.15 -1.96 6.60
CA TRP A 268 18.92 -0.71 6.59
C TRP A 268 19.71 -0.48 5.30
N ARG A 269 20.13 -1.53 4.58
CA ARG A 269 20.86 -1.38 3.31
C ARG A 269 19.98 -0.68 2.25
N PRO A 270 18.74 -1.14 1.95
CA PRO A 270 17.77 -0.36 1.17
C PRO A 270 17.53 1.05 1.71
N CYS A 271 17.31 1.25 3.01
CA CYS A 271 17.09 2.58 3.59
C CYS A 271 18.26 3.54 3.30
N LEU A 272 19.50 3.06 3.48
CA LEU A 272 20.72 3.81 3.20
C LEU A 272 20.86 4.11 1.70
N TYR A 273 20.50 3.16 0.82
CA TYR A 273 20.45 3.41 -0.62
C TYR A 273 19.42 4.49 -0.97
N MET A 274 18.20 4.42 -0.43
CA MET A 274 17.15 5.42 -0.67
C MET A 274 17.65 6.81 -0.32
N TYR A 275 18.12 6.99 0.92
CA TYR A 275 18.67 8.25 1.43
C TYR A 275 19.83 8.80 0.57
N LEU A 276 20.84 7.98 0.30
CA LEU A 276 22.02 8.40 -0.46
C LEU A 276 21.69 8.65 -1.93
N SER A 277 20.79 7.86 -2.55
CA SER A 277 20.42 8.04 -3.96
C SER A 277 19.68 9.35 -4.21
N LEU A 278 19.05 9.95 -3.20
CA LEU A 278 18.45 11.28 -3.25
C LEU A 278 19.46 12.36 -2.87
N THR A 279 20.18 12.18 -1.75
CA THR A 279 21.14 13.16 -1.22
C THR A 279 22.28 13.45 -2.21
N LEU A 280 22.79 12.43 -2.90
CA LEU A 280 23.80 12.57 -3.95
C LEU A 280 23.19 13.10 -5.26
N SER A 281 21.88 12.98 -5.47
CA SER A 281 21.17 13.57 -6.61
C SER A 281 20.80 15.04 -6.32
N VAL A 282 21.81 15.87 -6.06
CA VAL A 282 21.69 17.28 -5.58
C VAL A 282 20.64 18.08 -6.36
N ASN A 283 19.70 18.69 -5.65
CA ASN A 283 18.60 19.49 -6.21
C ASN A 283 19.07 20.95 -6.41
N ILE A 284 18.83 21.51 -7.60
CA ILE A 284 19.25 22.88 -7.96
C ILE A 284 18.10 23.66 -8.60
N ASP A 285 16.88 23.25 -8.31
CA ASP A 285 15.67 23.62 -9.05
C ASP A 285 15.36 25.12 -8.89
N GLU A 286 15.65 25.73 -7.75
CA GLU A 286 15.52 27.19 -7.55
C GLU A 286 16.56 27.96 -8.39
N GLY A 287 17.78 27.41 -8.56
CA GLY A 287 18.79 27.99 -9.44
C GLY A 287 18.37 27.98 -10.91
N LEU A 288 17.70 26.90 -11.34
CA LEU A 288 17.12 26.77 -12.68
C LEU A 288 15.87 27.64 -12.86
N PHE A 289 14.97 27.68 -11.88
CA PHE A 289 13.74 28.50 -11.91
C PHE A 289 14.05 30.01 -11.99
N TYR A 290 15.01 30.50 -11.20
CA TYR A 290 15.45 31.89 -11.27
C TYR A 290 16.08 32.22 -12.63
N TRP A 291 16.74 31.25 -13.28
CA TRP A 291 17.27 31.42 -14.65
C TRP A 291 16.17 31.34 -15.73
N TYR A 292 15.25 30.38 -15.66
CA TYR A 292 14.08 30.25 -16.56
C TYR A 292 13.25 31.54 -16.63
N THR A 293 13.21 32.27 -15.52
CA THR A 293 12.38 33.47 -15.33
C THR A 293 13.19 34.76 -15.20
N ASP A 294 14.45 34.76 -15.67
CA ASP A 294 15.27 35.96 -15.88
C ASP A 294 15.19 36.43 -17.34
N SER A 295 15.24 37.75 -17.54
CA SER A 295 15.05 38.41 -18.83
C SER A 295 16.34 38.87 -19.52
N LYS A 296 17.52 38.56 -18.96
CA LYS A 296 18.83 38.97 -19.51
C LYS A 296 19.69 37.79 -19.95
N GLY A 297 19.78 36.75 -19.13
CA GLY A 297 20.51 35.51 -19.43
C GLY A 297 19.60 34.31 -19.67
N GLY A 298 18.31 34.40 -19.33
CA GLY A 298 17.33 33.33 -19.40
C GLY A 298 16.43 33.35 -20.65
N PRO A 299 15.49 32.38 -20.74
CA PRO A 299 14.42 32.36 -21.75
C PRO A 299 13.21 33.26 -21.37
N SER A 300 13.22 33.91 -20.20
CA SER A 300 12.20 34.87 -19.75
C SER A 300 10.75 34.33 -19.71
N PHE A 301 10.55 33.08 -19.29
CA PHE A 301 9.22 32.46 -19.23
C PHE A 301 8.27 33.18 -18.25
N SER A 302 7.01 33.34 -18.67
CA SER A 302 5.93 33.84 -17.80
C SER A 302 5.48 32.79 -16.78
N GLN A 303 4.76 33.24 -15.75
CA GLN A 303 4.18 32.38 -14.71
C GLN A 303 3.26 31.32 -15.30
N GLU A 304 2.42 31.70 -16.27
CA GLU A 304 1.60 30.78 -17.08
C GLU A 304 2.47 29.74 -17.79
N THR A 305 3.55 30.17 -18.45
CA THR A 305 4.45 29.29 -19.22
C THR A 305 5.11 28.25 -18.31
N VAL A 306 5.56 28.64 -17.11
CA VAL A 306 6.12 27.72 -16.12
C VAL A 306 5.06 26.73 -15.61
N GLY A 307 3.83 27.20 -15.35
CA GLY A 307 2.69 26.33 -15.02
C GLY A 307 2.42 25.27 -16.10
N PHE A 308 2.34 25.67 -17.36
CA PHE A 308 2.15 24.73 -18.48
C PHE A 308 3.30 23.74 -18.64
N ILE A 309 4.57 24.17 -18.46
CA ILE A 309 5.73 23.26 -18.46
C ILE A 309 5.58 22.19 -17.36
N PHE A 310 5.19 22.56 -16.13
CA PHE A 310 4.95 21.60 -15.04
C PHE A 310 3.69 20.74 -15.25
N SER A 311 2.65 21.25 -15.90
CA SER A 311 1.44 20.50 -16.23
C SER A 311 1.74 19.39 -17.24
N ILE A 312 2.45 19.70 -18.34
CA ILE A 312 2.87 18.68 -19.32
C ILE A 312 3.88 17.71 -18.69
N GLY A 313 4.77 18.18 -17.81
CA GLY A 313 5.64 17.31 -17.03
C GLY A 313 4.89 16.30 -16.14
N SER A 314 3.72 16.68 -15.62
CA SER A 314 2.85 15.78 -14.86
C SER A 314 2.28 14.64 -15.72
N ILE A 315 2.07 14.88 -17.02
CA ILE A 315 1.74 13.83 -17.99
C ILE A 315 2.95 12.89 -18.18
N GLY A 316 4.18 13.42 -18.20
CA GLY A 316 5.41 12.61 -18.18
C GLY A 316 5.50 11.68 -16.97
N SER A 317 5.19 12.18 -15.77
CA SER A 317 5.10 11.38 -14.54
C SER A 317 4.03 10.28 -14.66
N LEU A 318 2.84 10.60 -15.16
CA LEU A 318 1.75 9.62 -15.38
C LEU A 318 2.17 8.52 -16.37
N LEU A 319 2.84 8.87 -17.48
CA LEU A 319 3.39 7.90 -18.43
C LEU A 319 4.47 7.01 -17.80
N GLY A 320 5.31 7.56 -16.93
CA GLY A 320 6.28 6.78 -16.13
C GLY A 320 5.61 5.77 -15.21
N ALA A 321 4.55 6.17 -14.51
CA ALA A 321 3.77 5.26 -13.66
C ALA A 321 3.10 4.13 -14.46
N LEU A 322 2.50 4.44 -15.62
CA LEU A 322 1.87 3.47 -16.51
C LEU A 322 2.90 2.50 -17.13
N LEU A 323 4.07 3.00 -17.52
CA LEU A 323 5.17 2.17 -18.04
C LEU A 323 5.72 1.23 -16.97
N TYR A 324 5.86 1.68 -15.72
CA TYR A 324 6.21 0.81 -14.61
C TYR A 324 5.18 -0.30 -14.42
N GLN A 325 3.91 0.06 -14.23
CA GLN A 325 2.84 -0.88 -13.88
C GLN A 325 2.56 -1.93 -14.96
N ASN A 326 2.73 -1.58 -16.23
CA ASN A 326 2.39 -2.46 -17.36
C ASN A 326 3.59 -3.24 -17.92
N VAL A 327 4.84 -2.80 -17.68
CA VAL A 327 6.03 -3.38 -18.35
C VAL A 327 7.18 -3.69 -17.37
N LEU A 328 7.45 -2.84 -16.38
CA LEU A 328 8.71 -2.91 -15.60
C LEU A 328 8.56 -3.46 -14.18
N LYS A 329 7.34 -3.55 -13.64
CA LYS A 329 7.05 -4.03 -12.27
C LYS A 329 7.60 -5.43 -11.92
N ASP A 330 7.76 -6.30 -12.91
CA ASP A 330 8.22 -7.69 -12.73
C ASP A 330 9.75 -7.83 -12.91
N HIS A 331 10.47 -6.73 -13.17
CA HIS A 331 11.94 -6.73 -13.26
C HIS A 331 12.61 -6.55 -11.87
N PRO A 332 13.80 -7.17 -11.63
CA PRO A 332 14.52 -7.02 -10.37
C PRO A 332 14.89 -5.57 -10.03
N PHE A 333 14.63 -5.16 -8.78
CA PHE A 333 14.81 -3.78 -8.29
C PHE A 333 16.19 -3.20 -8.65
N ARG A 334 17.28 -3.94 -8.41
CA ARG A 334 18.66 -3.48 -8.68
C ARG A 334 18.88 -3.11 -10.16
N ASN A 335 18.30 -3.87 -11.10
CA ASN A 335 18.45 -3.61 -12.53
C ASN A 335 17.65 -2.39 -12.97
N LEU A 336 16.42 -2.24 -12.45
CA LEU A 336 15.57 -1.09 -12.77
C LEU A 336 16.12 0.21 -12.17
N LEU A 337 16.70 0.16 -10.97
CA LEU A 337 17.39 1.29 -10.36
C LEU A 337 18.70 1.65 -11.08
N PHE A 338 19.45 0.68 -11.60
CA PHE A 338 20.60 0.94 -12.47
C PHE A 338 20.20 1.77 -13.70
N TRP A 339 19.22 1.29 -14.47
CA TRP A 339 18.83 1.96 -15.71
C TRP A 339 18.17 3.32 -15.45
N THR A 340 17.31 3.45 -14.44
CA THR A 340 16.65 4.74 -14.12
C THR A 340 17.61 5.78 -13.56
N GLN A 341 18.60 5.38 -12.75
CA GLN A 341 19.63 6.31 -12.26
C GLN A 341 20.60 6.73 -13.38
N LEU A 342 20.98 5.82 -14.28
CA LEU A 342 21.77 6.15 -15.48
C LEU A 342 21.00 7.12 -16.40
N LEU A 343 19.72 6.84 -16.67
CA LEU A 343 18.85 7.73 -17.43
C LEU A 343 18.67 9.09 -16.75
N SER A 344 18.63 9.16 -15.41
CA SER A 344 18.54 10.43 -14.67
C SER A 344 19.80 11.30 -14.80
N GLY A 345 20.98 10.67 -14.88
CA GLY A 345 22.24 11.34 -15.19
C GLY A 345 22.28 11.86 -16.63
N LEU A 346 21.80 11.07 -17.59
CA LEU A 346 21.72 11.45 -19.01
C LEU A 346 20.67 12.56 -19.26
N ALA A 347 19.47 12.44 -18.68
CA ALA A 347 18.42 13.47 -18.78
C ALA A 347 18.86 14.80 -18.16
N GLY A 348 19.62 14.77 -17.07
CA GLY A 348 20.19 15.99 -16.48
C GLY A 348 21.13 16.79 -17.40
N MET A 349 21.58 16.21 -18.52
CA MET A 349 22.34 16.94 -19.55
C MET A 349 21.45 17.81 -20.44
N LEU A 350 20.12 17.64 -20.41
CA LEU A 350 19.17 18.52 -21.10
C LEU A 350 19.19 19.92 -20.47
N ASP A 351 19.21 20.02 -19.13
CA ASP A 351 19.44 21.30 -18.41
C ASP A 351 20.69 22.03 -18.95
N LEU A 352 21.77 21.28 -19.17
CA LEU A 352 23.06 21.82 -19.63
C LEU A 352 22.98 22.29 -21.09
N ILE A 353 22.28 21.54 -21.96
CA ILE A 353 22.01 21.93 -23.35
C ILE A 353 21.20 23.23 -23.42
N LEU A 354 20.22 23.39 -22.53
CA LEU A 354 19.36 24.58 -22.47
C LEU A 354 20.10 25.81 -21.91
N VAL A 355 20.82 25.65 -20.79
CA VAL A 355 21.61 26.74 -20.17
C VAL A 355 22.76 27.21 -21.06
N LEU A 356 23.42 26.30 -21.78
CA LEU A 356 24.44 26.65 -22.79
C LEU A 356 23.82 27.16 -24.12
N ARG A 357 22.49 27.34 -24.19
CA ARG A 357 21.72 27.78 -25.37
C ARG A 357 21.98 26.92 -26.63
N LEU A 358 22.37 25.65 -26.44
CA LEU A 358 22.69 24.73 -27.54
C LEU A 358 21.42 24.27 -28.26
N ASN A 359 20.28 24.20 -27.58
CA ASN A 359 18.97 23.97 -28.18
C ASN A 359 18.68 24.96 -29.34
N LEU A 360 19.00 26.24 -29.16
CA LEU A 360 18.84 27.27 -30.19
C LEU A 360 19.80 27.07 -31.38
N ARG A 361 20.99 26.51 -31.16
CA ARG A 361 21.92 26.13 -32.25
C ARG A 361 21.41 24.95 -33.07
N PHE A 362 20.57 24.09 -32.47
CA PHE A 362 19.83 23.04 -33.17
C PHE A 362 18.46 23.52 -33.70
N GLY A 363 18.14 24.82 -33.59
CA GLY A 363 16.88 25.40 -34.07
C GLY A 363 15.65 25.09 -33.21
N MET A 364 15.81 24.50 -32.01
CA MET A 364 14.69 24.18 -31.10
C MET A 364 14.41 25.33 -30.12
N PRO A 365 13.22 25.97 -30.16
CA PRO A 365 12.87 27.05 -29.24
C PRO A 365 12.83 26.60 -27.78
N ASP A 366 13.17 27.54 -26.88
CA ASP A 366 13.34 27.29 -25.44
C ASP A 366 12.14 26.60 -24.79
N TYR A 367 10.92 27.04 -25.10
CA TYR A 367 9.69 26.48 -24.54
C TYR A 367 9.53 24.98 -24.86
N PHE A 368 9.65 24.60 -26.13
CA PHE A 368 9.54 23.19 -26.54
C PHE A 368 10.63 22.33 -25.89
N PHE A 369 11.85 22.86 -25.78
CA PHE A 369 12.94 22.14 -25.14
C PHE A 369 12.70 21.95 -23.63
N ALA A 370 12.27 22.99 -22.91
CA ALA A 370 11.95 22.92 -21.47
C ALA A 370 10.74 22.01 -21.17
N VAL A 371 9.74 21.95 -22.06
CA VAL A 371 8.64 20.99 -21.97
C VAL A 371 9.14 19.55 -22.11
N ILE A 372 10.02 19.27 -23.10
CA ILE A 372 10.60 17.94 -23.32
C ILE A 372 11.45 17.52 -22.12
N ASP A 373 12.37 18.39 -21.68
CA ASP A 373 13.25 18.16 -20.53
C ASP A 373 12.46 17.83 -19.26
N ASN A 374 11.53 18.70 -18.86
CA ASN A 374 10.73 18.46 -17.67
C ASN A 374 9.88 17.17 -17.81
N SER A 375 9.32 16.88 -18.98
CA SER A 375 8.55 15.64 -19.19
C SER A 375 9.40 14.37 -19.08
N VAL A 376 10.62 14.39 -19.62
CA VAL A 376 11.59 13.28 -19.52
C VAL A 376 12.08 13.12 -18.08
N THR A 377 12.42 14.22 -17.41
CA THR A 377 12.87 14.24 -16.01
C THR A 377 11.79 13.73 -15.05
N GLN A 378 10.54 14.15 -15.21
CA GLN A 378 9.40 13.66 -14.40
C GLN A 378 9.10 12.17 -14.66
N LEU A 379 9.15 11.72 -15.92
CA LEU A 379 8.97 10.32 -16.29
C LEU A 379 10.04 9.42 -15.63
N ILE A 380 11.32 9.79 -15.74
CA ILE A 380 12.43 9.04 -15.16
C ILE A 380 12.39 9.09 -13.62
N GLY A 381 12.03 10.24 -13.04
CA GLY A 381 11.82 10.38 -11.60
C GLY A 381 10.75 9.40 -11.08
N ARG A 382 9.61 9.29 -11.77
CA ARG A 382 8.55 8.34 -11.40
C ARG A 382 8.98 6.89 -11.57
N LEU A 383 9.74 6.56 -12.63
CA LEU A 383 10.33 5.24 -12.83
C LEU A 383 11.37 4.86 -11.76
N LYS A 384 12.13 5.83 -11.21
CA LYS A 384 13.05 5.59 -10.09
C LYS A 384 12.32 5.42 -8.76
N TRP A 385 11.22 6.14 -8.54
CA TRP A 385 10.51 6.19 -7.26
C TRP A 385 9.58 4.98 -7.03
N MET A 386 8.80 4.57 -8.03
CA MET A 386 7.86 3.43 -7.89
C MET A 386 8.51 2.11 -7.41
N PRO A 387 9.72 1.71 -7.87
CA PRO A 387 10.39 0.52 -7.36
C PRO A 387 10.81 0.65 -5.89
N LEU A 388 11.18 1.85 -5.43
CA LEU A 388 11.53 2.12 -4.03
C LEU A 388 10.29 2.13 -3.13
N LEU A 389 9.14 2.57 -3.65
CA LEU A 389 7.84 2.48 -2.97
C LEU A 389 7.42 1.02 -2.76
N VAL A 390 7.52 0.19 -3.80
CA VAL A 390 7.19 -1.26 -3.76
C VAL A 390 8.22 -2.06 -2.95
N LEU A 391 9.48 -1.62 -2.90
CA LEU A 391 10.47 -2.16 -1.99
C LEU A 391 10.13 -1.79 -0.53
N SER A 392 9.76 -0.53 -0.27
CA SER A 392 9.42 -0.04 1.07
C SER A 392 8.27 -0.83 1.71
N SER A 393 7.20 -1.10 0.97
CA SER A 393 6.07 -1.90 1.48
C SER A 393 6.42 -3.38 1.71
N LYS A 394 7.52 -3.89 1.14
CA LYS A 394 8.05 -5.25 1.36
C LYS A 394 9.12 -5.32 2.47
N LEU A 395 9.53 -4.17 3.02
CA LEU A 395 10.37 -4.04 4.20
C LEU A 395 9.57 -3.71 5.47
N CYS A 396 8.26 -3.49 5.34
CA CYS A 396 7.34 -3.29 6.46
C CYS A 396 7.05 -4.63 7.15
N PRO A 397 7.37 -4.79 8.45
CA PRO A 397 7.07 -6.00 9.21
C PRO A 397 5.59 -6.01 9.65
N PRO A 398 5.01 -7.20 9.89
CA PRO A 398 3.62 -7.34 10.29
C PRO A 398 3.31 -6.59 11.61
N GLY A 399 2.12 -6.00 11.69
CA GLY A 399 1.60 -5.34 12.90
C GLY A 399 2.06 -3.89 13.13
N ILE A 400 3.10 -3.41 12.46
CA ILE A 400 3.52 -1.98 12.48
C ILE A 400 3.69 -1.40 11.07
N GLU A 401 3.05 -1.98 10.06
CA GLU A 401 3.30 -1.72 8.64
C GLU A 401 3.18 -0.24 8.29
N GLY A 402 2.10 0.41 8.73
CA GLY A 402 1.86 1.83 8.46
C GLY A 402 2.87 2.77 9.12
N THR A 403 3.27 2.48 10.36
CA THR A 403 4.27 3.28 11.09
C THR A 403 5.67 3.09 10.50
N PHE A 404 6.02 1.85 10.11
CA PHE A 404 7.30 1.56 9.46
C PHE A 404 7.35 2.13 8.05
N PHE A 405 6.27 2.07 7.28
CA PHE A 405 6.16 2.73 5.97
C PHE A 405 6.33 4.24 6.09
N ALA A 406 5.71 4.87 7.10
CA ALA A 406 5.91 6.29 7.41
C ALA A 406 7.38 6.63 7.73
N LEU A 407 8.12 5.72 8.38
CA LEU A 407 9.56 5.86 8.64
C LEU A 407 10.38 5.81 7.34
N LEU A 408 10.10 4.84 6.46
CA LEU A 408 10.74 4.74 5.15
C LEU A 408 10.48 5.98 4.27
N MET A 409 9.25 6.48 4.26
CA MET A 409 8.91 7.73 3.56
C MET A 409 9.56 8.96 4.21
N SER A 410 9.76 9.00 5.53
CA SER A 410 10.55 10.06 6.16
C SER A 410 12.04 10.01 5.83
N ILE A 411 12.61 8.84 5.51
CA ILE A 411 13.98 8.70 5.00
C ILE A 411 14.10 9.24 3.56
N ASP A 412 13.07 9.02 2.72
CA ASP A 412 12.93 9.62 1.38
C ASP A 412 12.89 11.17 1.46
N ASN A 413 12.08 11.71 2.40
CA ASN A 413 12.01 13.14 2.68
C ASN A 413 13.32 13.71 3.24
N LEU A 414 14.03 12.98 4.12
CA LEU A 414 15.35 13.38 4.63
C LEU A 414 16.39 13.48 3.50
N GLY A 415 16.34 12.54 2.55
CA GLY A 415 17.20 12.55 1.36
C GLY A 415 16.91 13.76 0.46
N THR A 416 15.64 14.10 0.27
CA THR A 416 15.20 15.27 -0.50
C THR A 416 15.62 16.59 0.18
N LEU A 417 15.43 16.71 1.49
CA LEU A 417 15.87 17.88 2.28
C LEU A 417 17.39 18.05 2.21
N SER A 418 18.14 16.95 2.42
CA SER A 418 19.62 16.94 2.34
C SER A 418 20.10 17.36 0.94
N SER A 419 19.44 16.87 -0.10
CA SER A 419 19.71 17.22 -1.51
C SER A 419 19.45 18.71 -1.79
N SER A 420 18.35 19.27 -1.27
CA SER A 420 18.01 20.70 -1.40
C SER A 420 19.04 21.59 -0.69
N TRP A 421 19.42 21.26 0.55
CA TRP A 421 20.43 22.04 1.28
C TRP A 421 21.82 21.93 0.65
N GLY A 422 22.23 20.75 0.20
CA GLY A 422 23.48 20.57 -0.55
C GLY A 422 23.52 21.41 -1.83
N GLY A 423 22.38 21.55 -2.51
CA GLY A 423 22.24 22.38 -3.70
C GLY A 423 22.23 23.87 -3.42
N GLY A 424 21.56 24.32 -2.36
CA GLY A 424 21.62 25.70 -1.90
C GLY A 424 23.05 26.13 -1.54
N VAL A 425 23.79 25.27 -0.85
CA VAL A 425 25.22 25.44 -0.56
C VAL A 425 26.05 25.46 -1.85
N LEU A 426 25.80 24.56 -2.80
CA LEU A 426 26.52 24.53 -4.08
C LEU A 426 26.27 25.80 -4.91
N LEU A 427 25.03 26.27 -5.03
CA LEU A 427 24.67 27.52 -5.71
C LEU A 427 25.36 28.72 -5.07
N HIS A 428 25.45 28.75 -3.73
CA HIS A 428 26.15 29.80 -2.98
C HIS A 428 27.67 29.79 -3.22
N ILE A 429 28.33 28.62 -3.09
CA ILE A 429 29.77 28.46 -3.32
C ILE A 429 30.15 28.83 -4.76
N MET A 430 29.33 28.44 -5.74
CA MET A 430 29.54 28.76 -7.14
C MET A 430 29.12 30.20 -7.52
N ASN A 431 28.66 30.99 -6.53
CA ASN A 431 28.27 32.39 -6.65
C ASN A 431 27.21 32.63 -7.74
N VAL A 432 26.23 31.72 -7.81
CA VAL A 432 25.01 31.87 -8.62
C VAL A 432 24.04 32.73 -7.83
N THR A 433 23.68 33.88 -8.40
CA THR A 433 22.80 34.87 -7.75
C THR A 433 21.61 35.18 -8.64
N ARG A 434 20.62 35.91 -8.10
CA ARG A 434 19.42 36.34 -8.83
C ARG A 434 19.65 37.02 -10.19
N THR A 435 20.85 37.55 -10.42
CA THR A 435 21.20 38.35 -11.60
C THR A 435 22.49 37.87 -12.27
N LYS A 436 23.08 36.77 -11.81
CA LYS A 436 24.35 36.24 -12.32
C LYS A 436 24.33 34.71 -12.33
N PHE A 437 24.36 34.14 -13.53
CA PHE A 437 24.21 32.71 -13.77
C PHE A 437 25.43 32.08 -14.47
N ASP A 438 26.55 32.80 -14.59
CA ASP A 438 27.76 32.40 -15.33
C ASP A 438 28.31 31.03 -14.91
N SER A 439 28.14 30.65 -13.64
CA SER A 439 28.58 29.36 -13.08
C SER A 439 27.53 28.24 -13.17
N LEU A 440 26.30 28.52 -13.60
CA LEU A 440 25.16 27.59 -13.52
C LEU A 440 25.38 26.32 -14.34
N TRP A 441 26.02 26.42 -15.51
CA TRP A 441 26.39 25.25 -16.32
C TRP A 441 27.34 24.29 -15.56
N LEU A 442 28.24 24.83 -14.73
CA LEU A 442 29.20 24.05 -13.95
C LEU A 442 28.55 23.45 -12.68
N VAL A 443 27.58 24.15 -12.09
CA VAL A 443 26.68 23.60 -11.06
C VAL A 443 25.91 22.40 -11.61
N ILE A 444 25.29 22.53 -12.79
CA ILE A 444 24.56 21.45 -13.48
C ILE A 444 25.50 20.27 -13.79
N LEU A 445 26.70 20.53 -14.32
CA LEU A 445 27.67 19.49 -14.64
C LEU A 445 28.08 18.70 -13.39
N LEU A 446 28.41 19.37 -12.28
CA LEU A 446 28.74 18.70 -11.02
C LEU A 446 27.55 17.91 -10.47
N ARG A 447 26.34 18.48 -10.49
CA ARG A 447 25.09 17.82 -10.11
C ARG A 447 24.82 16.57 -10.95
N ASN A 448 25.16 16.57 -12.24
CA ASN A 448 25.01 15.39 -13.09
C ASN A 448 26.06 14.30 -12.80
N VAL A 449 27.31 14.67 -12.50
CA VAL A 449 28.33 13.72 -12.00
C VAL A 449 27.86 13.09 -10.68
N LEU A 450 27.38 13.90 -9.74
CA LEU A 450 26.89 13.42 -8.45
C LEU A 450 25.64 12.52 -8.61
N ARG A 451 24.71 12.83 -9.52
CA ARG A 451 23.58 11.96 -9.91
C ARG A 451 23.99 10.58 -10.43
N ILE A 452 25.22 10.37 -10.90
CA ILE A 452 25.68 9.04 -11.36
C ILE A 452 26.26 8.21 -10.20
N THR A 453 26.76 8.86 -9.13
CA THR A 453 27.40 8.17 -8.00
C THR A 453 26.56 7.10 -7.27
N PRO A 454 25.21 7.17 -7.17
CA PRO A 454 24.42 6.11 -6.54
C PRO A 454 24.52 4.75 -7.24
N LEU A 455 24.95 4.68 -8.51
CA LEU A 455 25.23 3.41 -9.19
C LEU A 455 26.28 2.58 -8.44
N LEU A 456 27.24 3.22 -7.77
CA LEU A 456 28.26 2.57 -6.95
C LEU A 456 27.68 1.92 -5.67
N LEU A 457 26.47 2.32 -5.28
CA LEU A 457 25.79 1.88 -4.04
C LEU A 457 24.72 0.81 -4.29
N LEU A 458 24.48 0.42 -5.55
CA LEU A 458 23.45 -0.58 -5.92
C LEU A 458 23.64 -1.95 -5.25
N PHE A 459 24.82 -2.26 -4.71
CA PHE A 459 25.05 -3.47 -3.91
C PHE A 459 24.20 -3.51 -2.62
N LEU A 460 23.73 -2.36 -2.13
CA LEU A 460 22.84 -2.24 -0.97
C LEU A 460 21.39 -2.66 -1.27
N ILE A 461 20.97 -2.70 -2.54
CA ILE A 461 19.63 -3.14 -2.94
C ILE A 461 19.64 -4.65 -3.21
N PRO A 462 18.67 -5.44 -2.69
CA PRO A 462 18.60 -6.88 -2.96
C PRO A 462 18.51 -7.20 -4.46
N ALA A 463 19.13 -8.32 -4.86
CA ALA A 463 19.20 -8.77 -6.25
C ALA A 463 18.26 -9.96 -6.57
N GLY A 464 17.42 -10.38 -5.61
CA GLY A 464 16.50 -11.50 -5.74
C GLY A 464 15.26 -11.20 -6.60
N ASP A 465 14.35 -12.18 -6.65
CA ASP A 465 13.01 -12.01 -7.20
C ASP A 465 12.29 -10.84 -6.51
N PRO A 466 11.79 -9.82 -7.26
CA PRO A 466 11.07 -8.70 -6.65
C PRO A 466 9.81 -9.13 -5.88
N ASN A 467 9.29 -10.35 -6.08
CA ASN A 467 8.10 -10.88 -5.42
C ASN A 467 8.38 -11.80 -4.22
N ALA A 468 9.64 -12.06 -3.88
CA ALA A 468 9.98 -12.79 -2.65
C ALA A 468 9.76 -11.94 -1.39
N SER A 469 9.65 -12.59 -0.22
CA SER A 469 9.81 -11.91 1.06
C SER A 469 11.27 -11.48 1.23
N ILE A 470 11.47 -10.25 1.71
CA ILE A 470 12.81 -9.66 1.95
C ILE A 470 13.15 -9.68 3.45
N LEU A 471 12.13 -9.74 4.31
CA LEU A 471 12.30 -9.84 5.76
C LEU A 471 12.73 -11.25 6.19
N PRO A 472 13.63 -11.37 7.20
CA PRO A 472 14.01 -12.66 7.77
C PRO A 472 12.83 -13.30 8.50
N SER A 473 12.86 -14.63 8.63
CA SER A 473 11.82 -15.41 9.31
C SER A 473 11.59 -15.03 10.77
N GLU A 474 12.58 -14.41 11.42
CA GLU A 474 12.50 -13.87 12.78
C GLU A 474 11.60 -12.62 12.86
N ALA A 475 11.79 -11.66 11.93
CA ALA A 475 10.93 -10.47 11.80
C ALA A 475 9.50 -10.80 11.38
N LEU A 476 9.29 -11.97 10.75
CA LEU A 476 7.97 -12.53 10.46
C LEU A 476 7.39 -13.36 11.62
N ALA A 477 8.21 -13.70 12.63
CA ALA A 477 7.78 -14.46 13.81
C ALA A 477 7.40 -13.56 15.01
N GLU A 478 7.82 -12.28 15.04
CA GLU A 478 7.39 -11.30 16.07
C GLU A 478 5.86 -11.10 16.12
N GLU A 479 5.14 -11.47 15.05
CA GLU A 479 3.68 -11.60 14.96
C GLU A 479 3.09 -12.52 16.05
N LYS A 480 3.87 -13.45 16.60
CA LYS A 480 3.44 -14.35 17.70
C LYS A 480 3.63 -13.80 19.11
N GLU A 481 4.48 -12.80 19.33
CA GLU A 481 4.91 -12.42 20.69
C GLU A 481 4.66 -10.95 21.07
N THR A 482 4.52 -10.04 20.09
CA THR A 482 4.46 -8.58 20.37
C THR A 482 3.03 -8.00 20.47
N GLY A 483 2.00 -8.84 20.39
CA GLY A 483 0.62 -8.43 20.67
C GLY A 483 0.39 -8.19 22.17
N THR A 484 0.06 -6.94 22.56
CA THR A 484 -0.37 -6.65 23.95
C THR A 484 -1.53 -7.56 24.36
N PRO A 485 -1.57 -8.08 25.61
CA PRO A 485 -2.37 -9.25 25.96
C PRO A 485 -3.88 -9.03 25.86
N ALA A 486 -4.42 -9.38 24.70
CA ALA A 486 -5.85 -9.57 24.47
C ALA A 486 -6.23 -11.00 24.88
N ASP A 487 -6.65 -11.13 26.14
CA ASP A 487 -7.46 -12.23 26.69
C ASP A 487 -7.14 -13.67 26.23
N GLY A 488 -6.06 -14.23 26.78
CA GLY A 488 -5.84 -15.68 26.87
C GLY A 488 -5.39 -16.40 25.59
N ASP A 489 -4.06 -16.55 25.45
CA ASP A 489 -3.38 -17.52 24.57
C ASP A 489 -4.15 -17.94 23.32
N LEU A 490 -4.14 -17.08 22.29
CA LEU A 490 -4.46 -17.49 20.93
C LEU A 490 -3.29 -18.31 20.34
N GLU A 491 -3.10 -19.51 20.92
CA GLU A 491 -2.78 -20.68 20.12
C GLU A 491 -3.67 -20.63 18.89
N LEU A 492 -3.06 -20.46 17.72
CA LEU A 492 -3.72 -20.29 16.43
C LEU A 492 -4.73 -21.43 16.25
N VAL A 493 -6.01 -21.12 16.48
CA VAL A 493 -7.03 -22.13 16.86
C VAL A 493 -6.99 -23.26 15.86
N SER A 494 -6.54 -24.42 16.34
CA SER A 494 -5.86 -25.39 15.49
C SER A 494 -6.86 -26.15 14.65
N LEU A 495 -7.14 -25.61 13.46
CA LEU A 495 -8.02 -26.16 12.44
C LEU A 495 -7.77 -27.66 12.34
N VAL A 496 -8.81 -28.46 12.61
CA VAL A 496 -8.62 -29.91 12.80
C VAL A 496 -8.12 -30.59 11.52
N GLY A 497 -8.36 -29.97 10.36
CA GLY A 497 -7.73 -30.36 9.09
C GLY A 497 -6.18 -30.29 9.12
N PHE A 498 -5.58 -29.31 9.80
CA PHE A 498 -4.13 -29.22 9.98
C PHE A 498 -3.65 -30.27 10.99
N GLN A 499 -4.32 -30.41 12.15
CA GLN A 499 -3.99 -31.44 13.14
C GLN A 499 -3.96 -32.85 12.52
N MET A 500 -4.86 -33.15 11.58
CA MET A 500 -4.91 -34.42 10.85
C MET A 500 -3.74 -34.61 9.86
N ILE A 501 -3.27 -33.54 9.22
CA ILE A 501 -2.07 -33.59 8.37
C ILE A 501 -0.81 -33.76 9.23
N ASP A 502 -0.72 -33.08 10.37
CA ASP A 502 0.41 -33.17 11.29
C ASP A 502 0.49 -34.55 11.94
N ALA A 503 -0.62 -35.07 12.49
CA ALA A 503 -0.69 -36.43 13.03
C ALA A 503 -0.40 -37.50 11.96
N PHE A 504 -0.74 -37.26 10.69
CA PHE A 504 -0.35 -38.16 9.60
C PHE A 504 1.15 -38.09 9.31
N ALA A 505 1.71 -36.89 9.20
CA ALA A 505 3.12 -36.64 8.93
C ALA A 505 4.03 -37.21 10.04
N GLU A 506 3.73 -36.91 11.31
CA GLU A 506 4.41 -37.47 12.49
C GLU A 506 4.38 -39.00 12.48
N SER A 507 3.21 -39.60 12.22
CA SER A 507 3.06 -41.05 12.19
C SER A 507 3.81 -41.76 11.04
N GLN A 508 4.45 -41.00 10.15
CA GLN A 508 5.24 -41.48 9.00
C GLN A 508 6.62 -40.79 8.92
N GLU A 509 7.03 -40.05 9.97
CA GLU A 509 8.31 -39.35 10.06
C GLU A 509 8.58 -38.37 8.89
N LEU A 510 7.52 -37.80 8.29
CA LEU A 510 7.60 -36.91 7.13
C LEU A 510 7.83 -35.45 7.57
N PRO A 511 8.92 -34.77 7.16
CA PRO A 511 9.20 -33.40 7.56
C PRO A 511 8.31 -32.38 6.81
N MET A 512 7.58 -31.56 7.58
CA MET A 512 6.71 -30.48 7.08
C MET A 512 7.39 -29.10 7.16
N ASN A 513 8.67 -29.02 6.75
CA ASN A 513 9.55 -27.87 7.01
C ASN A 513 9.76 -26.93 5.80
N THR A 514 9.20 -27.26 4.64
CA THR A 514 9.37 -26.47 3.40
C THR A 514 8.17 -25.53 3.19
N VAL A 515 8.37 -24.38 2.55
CA VAL A 515 7.27 -23.49 2.13
C VAL A 515 7.20 -23.43 0.61
N GLN A 516 6.05 -23.81 0.04
CA GLN A 516 5.83 -23.83 -1.40
C GLN A 516 4.40 -23.41 -1.74
N CYS A 517 4.22 -22.55 -2.75
CA CYS A 517 2.90 -22.10 -3.23
C CYS A 517 1.94 -21.67 -2.09
N LYS A 518 2.41 -20.83 -1.16
CA LYS A 518 1.65 -20.41 0.04
C LYS A 518 1.20 -21.55 0.98
N ALA A 519 1.87 -22.71 1.01
CA ALA A 519 1.63 -23.78 1.99
C ALA A 519 2.91 -24.16 2.75
N LEU A 520 2.76 -24.60 4.00
CA LEU A 520 3.72 -25.50 4.63
C LEU A 520 3.62 -26.85 3.94
N PHE A 521 4.75 -27.40 3.51
CA PHE A 521 4.86 -28.50 2.58
C PHE A 521 5.86 -29.54 3.07
N GLY A 522 5.57 -30.80 2.78
CA GLY A 522 6.44 -31.94 3.02
C GLY A 522 6.25 -32.99 1.92
N GLU A 523 7.36 -33.60 1.50
CA GLU A 523 7.38 -34.67 0.51
C GLU A 523 8.15 -35.89 1.04
N GLY A 524 7.75 -37.07 0.59
CA GLY A 524 8.43 -38.31 0.96
C GLY A 524 7.66 -39.54 0.51
N TYR A 525 7.88 -40.66 1.19
CA TYR A 525 7.35 -41.97 0.81
C TYR A 525 6.62 -42.64 1.98
N VAL A 526 5.50 -43.30 1.66
CA VAL A 526 4.73 -44.14 2.59
C VAL A 526 4.71 -45.55 2.01
N GLY A 527 5.58 -46.42 2.51
CA GLY A 527 6.00 -47.61 1.77
C GLY A 527 6.63 -47.18 0.44
N ASP A 528 6.27 -47.85 -0.66
CA ASP A 528 6.76 -47.51 -2.01
C ASP A 528 5.99 -46.35 -2.67
N ALA A 529 4.98 -45.77 -2.01
CA ALA A 529 4.12 -44.73 -2.58
C ALA A 529 4.65 -43.31 -2.26
N PRO A 530 4.97 -42.47 -3.26
CA PRO A 530 5.31 -41.07 -3.01
C PRO A 530 4.07 -40.28 -2.56
N VAL A 531 4.23 -39.49 -1.51
CA VAL A 531 3.17 -38.67 -0.89
C VAL A 531 3.65 -37.23 -0.76
N LEU A 532 2.77 -36.29 -1.11
CA LEU A 532 2.96 -34.85 -0.91
C LEU A 532 1.91 -34.37 0.10
N LEU A 533 2.35 -33.63 1.11
CA LEU A 533 1.51 -33.07 2.17
C LEU A 533 1.58 -31.54 2.11
N ALA A 534 0.44 -30.87 2.29
CA ALA A 534 0.34 -29.41 2.21
C ALA A 534 -0.68 -28.86 3.21
N LYS A 535 -0.27 -27.85 4.00
CA LYS A 535 -1.13 -27.03 4.85
C LYS A 535 -1.13 -25.59 4.31
N PRO A 536 -2.14 -25.16 3.53
CA PRO A 536 -2.22 -23.80 2.98
C PRO A 536 -2.16 -22.71 4.07
N GLN A 537 -1.13 -21.87 4.03
CA GLN A 537 -0.95 -20.70 4.91
C GLN A 537 -1.67 -19.47 4.34
N THR A 538 -2.88 -19.68 3.84
CA THR A 538 -3.80 -18.66 3.31
C THR A 538 -5.05 -18.63 4.19
N TYR A 539 -5.78 -17.52 4.21
CA TYR A 539 -7.13 -17.49 4.81
C TYR A 539 -7.98 -18.66 4.29
N MET A 540 -8.85 -19.21 5.13
CA MET A 540 -9.63 -20.42 4.81
C MET A 540 -10.45 -20.27 3.52
N ASN A 541 -11.03 -19.10 3.26
CA ASN A 541 -11.75 -18.80 2.01
C ASN A 541 -10.85 -18.69 0.76
N LEU A 542 -9.53 -18.67 0.91
CA LEU A 542 -8.54 -18.54 -0.17
C LEU A 542 -7.65 -19.78 -0.34
N SER A 543 -7.91 -20.90 0.37
CA SER A 543 -7.11 -22.15 0.29
C SER A 543 -6.87 -22.69 -1.12
N GLY A 544 -7.75 -22.36 -2.08
CA GLY A 544 -7.58 -22.69 -3.49
C GLY A 544 -6.36 -22.04 -4.15
N GLU A 545 -5.98 -20.82 -3.74
CA GLU A 545 -4.81 -20.09 -4.25
C GLU A 545 -3.50 -20.84 -4.00
N SER A 546 -3.47 -21.72 -3.00
CA SER A 546 -2.31 -22.55 -2.68
C SER A 546 -2.38 -23.90 -3.39
N VAL A 547 -3.48 -24.65 -3.22
CA VAL A 547 -3.56 -26.03 -3.74
C VAL A 547 -3.71 -26.10 -5.25
N GLY A 548 -4.27 -25.06 -5.91
CA GLY A 548 -4.34 -24.97 -7.36
C GLY A 548 -2.96 -24.96 -8.03
N PRO A 549 -2.08 -23.99 -7.68
CA PRO A 549 -0.69 -23.98 -8.12
C PRO A 549 0.09 -25.24 -7.75
N LEU A 550 -0.07 -25.80 -6.54
CA LEU A 550 0.59 -27.07 -6.17
C LEU A 550 0.19 -28.22 -7.11
N ALA A 551 -1.12 -28.41 -7.34
CA ALA A 551 -1.61 -29.46 -8.24
C ALA A 551 -1.16 -29.24 -9.69
N ALA A 552 -1.05 -27.99 -10.15
CA ALA A 552 -0.54 -27.66 -11.47
C ALA A 552 0.99 -27.91 -11.60
N TYR A 553 1.77 -27.51 -10.60
CA TYR A 553 3.23 -27.65 -10.58
C TYR A 553 3.66 -29.13 -10.57
N TYR A 554 3.12 -29.92 -9.63
CA TYR A 554 3.36 -31.35 -9.53
C TYR A 554 2.53 -32.19 -10.52
N LYS A 555 1.73 -31.55 -11.39
CA LYS A 555 0.88 -32.18 -12.42
C LYS A 555 -0.03 -33.27 -11.85
N LEU A 556 -0.54 -33.06 -10.64
CA LEU A 556 -1.31 -34.06 -9.89
C LEU A 556 -2.68 -34.30 -10.53
N PRO A 557 -3.03 -35.55 -10.88
CA PRO A 557 -4.39 -35.86 -11.30
C PRO A 557 -5.32 -35.78 -10.08
N LEU A 558 -6.40 -35.00 -10.18
CA LEU A 558 -7.23 -34.64 -9.03
C LEU A 558 -7.92 -35.84 -8.34
N ASN A 559 -8.06 -36.97 -9.03
CA ASN A 559 -8.55 -38.22 -8.44
C ASN A 559 -7.56 -38.88 -7.45
N LYS A 560 -6.30 -38.41 -7.38
CA LYS A 560 -5.31 -38.75 -6.35
C LYS A 560 -5.21 -37.70 -5.24
N VAL A 561 -5.93 -36.57 -5.33
CA VAL A 561 -5.91 -35.51 -4.31
C VAL A 561 -6.96 -35.81 -3.25
N VAL A 562 -6.55 -35.80 -1.98
CA VAL A 562 -7.42 -35.86 -0.80
C VAL A 562 -7.40 -34.50 -0.10
N VAL A 563 -8.55 -33.86 0.04
CA VAL A 563 -8.69 -32.60 0.79
C VAL A 563 -9.24 -32.90 2.19
N VAL A 564 -8.47 -32.57 3.21
CA VAL A 564 -8.84 -32.76 4.63
C VAL A 564 -9.34 -31.43 5.19
N TYR A 565 -10.50 -31.41 5.84
CA TYR A 565 -11.08 -30.17 6.38
C TYR A 565 -12.10 -30.43 7.51
N ASP A 566 -12.28 -29.44 8.39
CA ASP A 566 -13.26 -29.42 9.48
C ASP A 566 -14.69 -29.09 9.01
N ASP A 567 -15.69 -29.72 9.61
CA ASP A 567 -17.04 -29.78 9.04
C ASP A 567 -18.12 -29.65 10.13
N MET A 568 -18.85 -28.53 10.09
CA MET A 568 -19.92 -28.25 11.07
C MET A 568 -21.17 -29.11 10.90
N ASP A 569 -21.37 -29.72 9.73
CA ASP A 569 -22.54 -30.60 9.47
C ASP A 569 -22.31 -32.05 9.93
N LEU A 570 -21.12 -32.37 10.43
CA LEU A 570 -20.81 -33.65 11.07
C LEU A 570 -20.64 -33.45 12.59
N PRO A 571 -21.18 -34.35 13.44
CA PRO A 571 -21.02 -34.26 14.88
C PRO A 571 -19.55 -34.31 15.31
N CYS A 572 -19.20 -33.62 16.41
CA CYS A 572 -17.84 -33.59 16.95
C CYS A 572 -17.25 -35.00 17.13
N GLY A 573 -16.14 -35.27 16.43
CA GLY A 573 -15.43 -36.57 16.41
C GLY A 573 -15.86 -37.54 15.31
N VAL A 574 -16.83 -37.20 14.46
CA VAL A 574 -17.29 -38.07 13.35
C VAL A 574 -16.52 -37.75 12.08
N LEU A 575 -15.75 -38.71 11.57
CA LEU A 575 -15.00 -38.57 10.32
C LEU A 575 -15.85 -39.01 9.12
N ARG A 576 -15.59 -38.47 7.93
CA ARG A 576 -16.24 -38.97 6.70
C ARG A 576 -15.35 -38.88 5.48
N LEU A 577 -14.96 -40.04 4.95
CA LEU A 577 -14.22 -40.15 3.70
C LEU A 577 -15.22 -40.21 2.53
N GLN A 578 -15.17 -39.24 1.62
CA GLN A 578 -16.03 -39.15 0.45
C GLN A 578 -15.18 -39.08 -0.84
N PRO A 579 -15.50 -39.83 -1.90
CA PRO A 579 -14.70 -39.81 -3.12
C PRO A 579 -14.93 -38.56 -3.99
N LYS A 580 -16.03 -37.82 -3.76
CA LYS A 580 -16.37 -36.55 -4.44
C LYS A 580 -17.53 -35.82 -3.74
N GLY A 581 -17.79 -34.56 -4.11
CA GLY A 581 -18.97 -33.81 -3.65
C GLY A 581 -19.05 -32.34 -4.07
N GLY A 582 -20.13 -31.64 -3.67
CA GLY A 582 -20.23 -30.18 -3.71
C GLY A 582 -19.47 -29.50 -2.56
N HIS A 583 -19.41 -28.17 -2.48
CA HIS A 583 -18.70 -27.47 -1.39
C HIS A 583 -19.45 -27.43 -0.06
N PHE A 584 -20.74 -27.83 -0.01
CA PHE A 584 -21.56 -27.87 1.23
C PHE A 584 -21.39 -26.61 2.11
N SER A 585 -21.62 -25.43 1.52
CA SER A 585 -21.45 -24.12 2.17
C SER A 585 -20.03 -23.74 2.67
N HIS A 586 -19.05 -24.65 2.65
CA HIS A 586 -17.69 -24.40 3.12
C HIS A 586 -16.89 -23.52 2.14
N ASN A 587 -16.47 -22.34 2.58
CA ASN A 587 -15.82 -21.34 1.73
C ASN A 587 -14.46 -21.78 1.17
N GLY A 588 -13.60 -22.40 1.99
CA GLY A 588 -12.34 -22.98 1.49
C GLY A 588 -12.53 -24.04 0.42
N LEU A 589 -13.48 -24.96 0.62
CA LEU A 589 -13.79 -25.98 -0.38
C LEU A 589 -14.39 -25.39 -1.68
N LYS A 590 -15.14 -24.29 -1.59
CA LYS A 590 -15.56 -23.50 -2.77
C LYS A 590 -14.35 -22.91 -3.51
N SER A 591 -13.37 -22.36 -2.78
CA SER A 591 -12.12 -21.83 -3.32
C SER A 591 -11.24 -22.89 -3.98
N VAL A 592 -11.12 -24.07 -3.37
CA VAL A 592 -10.41 -25.23 -3.93
C VAL A 592 -11.07 -25.70 -5.24
N ILE A 593 -12.40 -25.87 -5.26
CA ILE A 593 -13.14 -26.25 -6.48
C ILE A 593 -12.93 -25.20 -7.60
N TYR A 594 -12.94 -23.90 -7.27
CA TYR A 594 -12.69 -22.83 -8.24
C TYR A 594 -11.28 -22.94 -8.85
N HIS A 595 -10.25 -23.07 -8.03
CA HIS A 595 -8.86 -23.20 -8.49
C HIS A 595 -8.57 -24.53 -9.21
N PHE A 596 -9.33 -25.58 -8.90
CA PHE A 596 -9.40 -26.83 -9.68
C PHE A 596 -10.29 -26.71 -10.94
N ARG A 597 -10.51 -25.48 -11.44
CA ARG A 597 -11.27 -25.15 -12.66
C ARG A 597 -12.70 -25.71 -12.66
N GLY A 598 -13.35 -25.66 -11.50
CA GLY A 598 -14.70 -26.19 -11.28
C GLY A 598 -14.79 -27.69 -11.04
N ASN A 599 -13.68 -28.45 -11.12
CA ASN A 599 -13.68 -29.90 -10.94
C ASN A 599 -14.04 -30.30 -9.50
N ARG A 600 -14.86 -31.35 -9.36
CA ARG A 600 -15.40 -31.87 -8.09
C ARG A 600 -15.04 -33.33 -7.82
N GLU A 601 -14.37 -33.99 -8.77
CA GLU A 601 -13.98 -35.41 -8.74
C GLU A 601 -12.64 -35.60 -7.99
N PHE A 602 -12.59 -35.14 -6.74
CA PHE A 602 -11.45 -35.32 -5.83
C PHE A 602 -11.91 -35.77 -4.44
N ALA A 603 -11.07 -36.54 -3.77
CA ALA A 603 -11.38 -37.19 -2.50
C ALA A 603 -11.37 -36.20 -1.33
N ARG A 604 -12.14 -36.49 -0.28
CA ARG A 604 -12.28 -35.60 0.88
C ARG A 604 -12.41 -36.36 2.18
N LEU A 605 -11.64 -35.95 3.19
CA LEU A 605 -11.76 -36.41 4.57
C LEU A 605 -12.35 -35.27 5.41
N ARG A 606 -13.65 -35.38 5.68
CA ARG A 606 -14.41 -34.42 6.50
C ARG A 606 -14.21 -34.76 7.98
N ILE A 607 -13.92 -33.78 8.81
CA ILE A 607 -13.72 -33.95 10.25
C ILE A 607 -14.82 -33.21 11.01
N GLY A 608 -15.74 -33.94 11.63
CA GLY A 608 -16.86 -33.34 12.34
C GLY A 608 -16.42 -32.58 13.58
N ILE A 609 -16.86 -31.32 13.66
CA ILE A 609 -16.67 -30.42 14.81
C ILE A 609 -18.00 -30.05 15.49
N GLY A 610 -19.15 -30.35 14.87
CA GLY A 610 -20.48 -29.95 15.34
C GLY A 610 -20.88 -28.54 14.90
N ARG A 611 -22.10 -28.12 15.26
CA ARG A 611 -22.65 -26.80 14.91
C ARG A 611 -22.54 -25.81 16.08
N PRO A 612 -22.48 -24.49 15.81
CA PRO A 612 -22.58 -23.47 16.84
C PRO A 612 -23.83 -23.63 17.73
N PRO A 613 -23.72 -23.46 19.06
CA PRO A 613 -24.86 -23.48 19.96
C PRO A 613 -25.68 -22.18 19.85
N GLY A 614 -27.01 -22.31 19.86
CA GLY A 614 -27.93 -21.17 19.89
C GLY A 614 -27.84 -20.30 18.63
N GLN A 615 -27.53 -19.01 18.82
CA GLN A 615 -27.37 -18.00 17.76
C GLN A 615 -25.91 -17.53 17.59
N MET A 616 -24.92 -18.32 18.07
CA MET A 616 -23.50 -17.99 17.91
C MET A 616 -23.10 -17.92 16.43
N ASP A 617 -22.31 -16.89 16.05
CA ASP A 617 -21.74 -16.77 14.70
C ASP A 617 -20.86 -18.00 14.39
N PRO A 618 -21.10 -18.73 13.29
CA PRO A 618 -20.23 -19.81 12.81
C PRO A 618 -18.74 -19.42 12.73
N LYS A 619 -18.39 -18.16 12.48
CA LYS A 619 -16.97 -17.72 12.50
C LYS A 619 -16.39 -17.74 13.91
N ALA A 620 -17.12 -17.24 14.91
CA ALA A 620 -16.70 -17.27 16.30
C ALA A 620 -16.57 -18.72 16.82
N PHE A 621 -17.49 -19.60 16.40
CA PHE A 621 -17.45 -21.03 16.71
C PHE A 621 -16.22 -21.76 16.14
N LEU A 622 -15.68 -21.29 15.00
CA LEU A 622 -14.43 -21.81 14.41
C LEU A 622 -13.16 -21.23 15.06
N LEU A 623 -13.29 -20.20 15.91
CA LEU A 623 -12.18 -19.45 16.52
C LEU A 623 -12.16 -19.55 18.06
N GLN A 624 -12.89 -20.50 18.64
CA GLN A 624 -12.85 -20.82 20.07
C GLN A 624 -12.08 -22.13 20.33
N ARG A 625 -11.47 -22.26 21.52
CA ARG A 625 -10.91 -23.53 21.99
C ARG A 625 -12.02 -24.57 22.20
N PHE A 626 -11.77 -25.83 21.87
CA PHE A 626 -12.71 -26.93 22.15
C PHE A 626 -12.84 -27.17 23.66
N ASN A 627 -14.05 -27.49 24.13
CA ASN A 627 -14.24 -28.00 25.49
C ASN A 627 -13.57 -29.39 25.65
N ALA A 628 -13.28 -29.82 26.87
CA ALA A 628 -12.56 -31.09 27.13
C ALA A 628 -13.27 -32.35 26.56
N THR A 629 -14.60 -32.33 26.44
CA THR A 629 -15.35 -33.44 25.81
C THR A 629 -15.20 -33.45 24.29
N ALA A 630 -15.17 -32.28 23.66
CA ALA A 630 -14.93 -32.10 22.24
C ALA A 630 -13.47 -32.42 21.87
N GLN A 631 -12.50 -31.90 22.63
CA GLN A 631 -11.07 -32.17 22.39
C GLN A 631 -10.77 -33.67 22.47
N GLY A 632 -11.18 -34.36 23.54
CA GLY A 632 -11.02 -35.81 23.69
C GLY A 632 -11.75 -36.69 22.65
N ARG A 633 -12.60 -36.10 21.79
CA ARG A 633 -13.17 -36.75 20.60
C ARG A 633 -12.33 -36.53 19.36
N ILE A 634 -11.79 -35.33 19.18
CA ILE A 634 -10.84 -35.01 18.12
C ILE A 634 -9.57 -35.84 18.32
N ASP A 635 -9.00 -35.86 19.53
CA ASP A 635 -7.82 -36.66 19.90
C ASP A 635 -8.02 -38.15 19.61
N ALA A 636 -9.23 -38.67 19.83
CA ALA A 636 -9.60 -40.05 19.55
C ALA A 636 -9.94 -40.33 18.08
N ALA A 637 -10.28 -39.29 17.30
CA ALA A 637 -10.58 -39.40 15.87
C ALA A 637 -9.33 -39.25 14.99
N LEU A 638 -8.34 -38.46 15.40
CA LEU A 638 -7.08 -38.26 14.66
C LEU A 638 -6.40 -39.60 14.29
N PRO A 639 -6.20 -40.58 15.20
CA PRO A 639 -5.67 -41.90 14.85
C PRO A 639 -6.54 -42.69 13.86
N GLU A 640 -7.86 -42.59 13.93
CA GLU A 640 -8.77 -43.25 12.97
C GLU A 640 -8.62 -42.64 11.55
N GLY A 641 -8.46 -41.32 11.46
CA GLY A 641 -8.22 -40.63 10.18
C GLY A 641 -6.84 -40.93 9.60
N VAL A 642 -5.80 -40.98 10.43
CA VAL A 642 -4.45 -41.43 10.04
C VAL A 642 -4.49 -42.86 9.49
N ALA A 643 -5.18 -43.78 10.16
CA ALA A 643 -5.38 -45.15 9.67
C ALA A 643 -6.15 -45.20 8.35
N ALA A 644 -7.14 -44.31 8.14
CA ALA A 644 -7.84 -44.19 6.87
C ALA A 644 -6.92 -43.69 5.74
N LEU A 645 -6.07 -42.69 5.99
CA LEU A 645 -5.12 -42.18 4.99
C LEU A 645 -4.11 -43.26 4.57
N LYS A 646 -3.57 -44.04 5.52
CA LYS A 646 -2.70 -45.20 5.21
C LYS A 646 -3.44 -46.32 4.46
N SER A 647 -4.73 -46.50 4.73
CA SER A 647 -5.60 -47.43 4.01
C SER A 647 -5.86 -46.99 2.55
N ILE A 648 -6.04 -45.69 2.28
CA ILE A 648 -6.20 -45.18 0.90
C ILE A 648 -5.00 -45.54 0.02
N LEU A 649 -3.78 -45.47 0.57
CA LEU A 649 -2.54 -45.75 -0.16
C LEU A 649 -2.34 -47.24 -0.47
N SER A 650 -2.86 -48.13 0.39
CA SER A 650 -2.67 -49.59 0.28
C SER A 650 -3.84 -50.35 -0.35
N LYS A 651 -5.07 -49.83 -0.22
CA LYS A 651 -6.32 -50.48 -0.69
C LYS A 651 -7.12 -49.63 -1.69
N GLY A 652 -6.74 -48.38 -1.87
CA GLY A 652 -7.45 -47.44 -2.74
C GLY A 652 -8.70 -46.84 -2.09
N LEU A 653 -8.97 -45.59 -2.49
CA LEU A 653 -10.04 -44.74 -1.97
C LEU A 653 -11.41 -45.42 -1.81
N THR A 654 -11.84 -46.23 -2.78
CA THR A 654 -13.19 -46.81 -2.81
C THR A 654 -13.38 -47.94 -1.79
N GLU A 655 -12.38 -48.80 -1.58
CA GLU A 655 -12.46 -49.84 -0.55
C GLU A 655 -12.40 -49.19 0.84
N THR A 656 -11.42 -48.31 1.05
CA THR A 656 -11.27 -47.58 2.32
C THR A 656 -12.55 -46.81 2.66
N ALA A 657 -13.15 -46.06 1.73
CA ALA A 657 -14.38 -45.32 1.99
C ALA A 657 -15.61 -46.21 2.28
N ARG A 658 -15.65 -47.44 1.76
CA ARG A 658 -16.71 -48.41 2.10
C ARG A 658 -16.55 -48.92 3.53
N TRP A 659 -15.33 -49.28 3.93
CA TRP A 659 -15.02 -49.87 5.24
C TRP A 659 -14.97 -48.84 6.37
N PHE A 660 -14.20 -47.76 6.18
CA PHE A 660 -13.89 -46.77 7.22
C PHE A 660 -15.15 -46.09 7.78
N ASN A 661 -16.02 -45.60 6.88
CA ASN A 661 -17.29 -44.95 7.25
C ASN A 661 -18.28 -45.89 7.98
N GLN A 662 -17.98 -47.20 8.11
CA GLN A 662 -18.77 -48.17 8.88
C GLN A 662 -18.13 -48.58 10.21
N GLN A 663 -16.85 -48.29 10.46
CA GLN A 663 -16.12 -48.82 11.63
C GLN A 663 -15.77 -47.80 12.72
N GLN A 664 -15.74 -46.50 12.40
CA GLN A 664 -15.41 -45.42 13.34
C GLN A 664 -16.12 -45.49 14.70
N LYS A 665 -15.41 -45.16 15.78
CA LYS A 665 -15.90 -45.17 17.17
C LYS A 665 -17.14 -44.30 17.40
N TYR A 666 -17.21 -43.14 16.76
CA TYR A 666 -18.29 -42.15 16.99
C TYR A 666 -19.40 -42.14 15.92
N LYS A 667 -19.41 -43.08 14.96
CA LYS A 667 -20.37 -43.15 13.84
C LYS A 667 -21.88 -43.13 14.21
N HIS A 668 -22.22 -43.46 15.45
CA HIS A 668 -23.60 -43.50 15.95
C HIS A 668 -24.09 -42.19 16.58
N ILE A 669 -23.21 -41.20 16.76
CA ILE A 669 -23.58 -39.90 17.33
C ILE A 669 -24.44 -39.12 16.32
N ARG A 670 -25.50 -38.49 16.83
CA ARG A 670 -26.37 -37.61 16.05
C ARG A 670 -26.08 -36.15 16.39
N VAL A 671 -26.40 -35.25 15.47
CA VAL A 671 -26.10 -33.80 15.57
C VAL A 671 -26.76 -33.12 16.79
N GLN A 672 -27.78 -33.75 17.39
CA GLN A 672 -28.51 -33.23 18.56
C GLN A 672 -27.93 -33.64 19.94
N THR A 673 -26.76 -34.29 20.02
CA THR A 673 -26.18 -34.69 21.31
C THR A 673 -24.73 -34.23 21.49
N LEU A 674 -24.54 -33.05 22.09
CA LEU A 674 -23.97 -32.88 23.45
C LEU A 674 -24.08 -31.41 23.93
N PRO A 675 -23.87 -31.12 25.23
CA PRO A 675 -23.84 -29.77 25.78
C PRO A 675 -22.63 -28.95 25.32
N THR A 676 -22.74 -27.65 25.63
CA THR A 676 -21.70 -26.61 25.63
C THR A 676 -20.41 -27.02 26.33
#